data_AF-A0A177EBN5-F1
#
_entry.id   AF-A0A177EBN5-F1
#
_cell.length_a   1.000
_cell.length_b   1.000
_cell.length_c   1.000
_cell.angle_alpha   90.00
_cell.angle_beta   90.00
_cell.angle_gamma   90.00
#
_symmetry.space_group_name_H-M   'P 1'
#
loop_
_entity.id
_entity.type
_entity.pdbx_description
1 polymer ?
#
loop_
_entity_poly.entity_id
_entity_poly.type
_entity_poly.pdbx_seq_one_letter_code
_entity_poly.pdbx_strand_id
1 'polypeptide(L)'
;NLSDSEIKTAKEECISNGALNTIIKLEKYEVISKKKGCVLKSNTLSIPEGKLIGIIGVNEDEKLNLMDSLAGKCKSTHRIYGHVYTKNKAGGLSKRRSSDWFNRVNYINQSAINYENIPARSILISVAKCNGKTEADVDNYMHIFGIAKVKSVIFKNLSHEGKKILSVIEGILSMKEMNIWGEPLNGLNVELTRTILFYIKTFKNTNIVALNQAPKTLLDVLDYVIVMYNSAIIYCGPVSEAEEYFVGIGVEFPKDVFYADYLMQLCAGRTTNIKDKNNIAVLRKIWNEISKVPRGPIRNSSSNCWLSQSNVSFSRVREIIGLSLYSNKLFRGSSFLITILFMVGICSILLFNTFSILCAYKAVDFSKNLIHKYWRKHTSLFYPNILRCFSNHTPLNPNLFRSYLGENYISDYKNILKQTSEYYRAVNNMGWVSILGQVFSNFFLFAGSLACICSSNGFHSPSFYKTSKVNIKANRFTAGDYMCAQVINVILQKTLVLSAISMIIYWGLYFTIDVNMAKENTIGHILPTILLLCASCLISAYSIMMEFAPIPIRWFSFIGFFYVLTIQIIPILLKHRFLENTESFYQDLDPFAISIGIFQLEKVDSIKNGILACLSMVQFDAFYIFACLDYAITAYKALVRYNPCFFFSHILTKMSFYLGHIRLNTEEFKLNISKVEEWHIKDQTLISLYNDSLPVSPAIKETLMWVSFGQCDTGFIIHDYNHIIHEINTKYNASNAHEILDNTHSLQNMPLLHILWSVFCFWVAPIALIALTALYKYKKLLPSVRN
;
A
#
# COMPACT_ATOMS: atom_id res chain seq x y z
N ASN A 1 -27.84 -24.73 -20.35
CA ASN A 1 -28.37 -25.35 -21.57
C ASN A 1 -28.16 -26.85 -21.47
N LEU A 2 -29.04 -27.54 -20.76
CA LEU A 2 -29.15 -29.00 -20.81
C LEU A 2 -30.54 -29.31 -21.35
N SER A 3 -30.66 -30.34 -22.17
CA SER A 3 -31.89 -30.71 -22.86
C SER A 3 -32.93 -31.33 -21.91
N ASP A 4 -34.22 -31.20 -22.21
CA ASP A 4 -35.32 -31.70 -21.36
C ASP A 4 -35.31 -33.22 -21.18
N SER A 5 -34.70 -33.97 -22.10
CA SER A 5 -34.46 -35.41 -21.97
C SER A 5 -33.40 -35.73 -20.91
N GLU A 6 -32.31 -34.96 -20.85
CA GLU A 6 -31.26 -35.09 -19.83
C GLU A 6 -31.77 -34.73 -18.42
N ILE A 7 -32.70 -33.78 -18.33
CA ILE A 7 -33.38 -33.39 -17.09
C ILE A 7 -34.34 -34.49 -16.62
N LYS A 8 -35.00 -35.20 -17.53
CA LYS A 8 -35.86 -36.36 -17.21
C LYS A 8 -35.07 -37.56 -16.74
N THR A 9 -33.98 -37.94 -17.42
CA THR A 9 -33.10 -39.03 -16.95
C THR A 9 -32.44 -38.73 -15.61
N ALA A 10 -32.06 -37.46 -15.36
CA ALA A 10 -31.53 -37.06 -14.06
C ALA A 10 -32.60 -37.07 -12.94
N LYS A 11 -33.87 -36.83 -13.27
CA LYS A 11 -34.99 -36.95 -12.32
C LYS A 11 -35.36 -38.41 -12.03
N GLU A 12 -35.29 -39.29 -13.02
CA GLU A 12 -35.61 -40.72 -12.85
C GLU A 12 -34.50 -41.47 -12.08
N GLU A 13 -33.22 -41.08 -12.21
CA GLU A 13 -32.13 -41.57 -11.34
C GLU A 13 -32.22 -41.04 -9.89
N CYS A 14 -32.92 -39.91 -9.66
CA CYS A 14 -33.07 -39.32 -8.32
C CYS A 14 -34.11 -40.03 -7.42
N ILE A 15 -35.03 -40.82 -7.99
CA ILE A 15 -36.19 -41.34 -7.25
C ILE A 15 -35.91 -42.69 -6.56
N SER A 16 -34.83 -43.40 -6.91
CA SER A 16 -34.67 -44.80 -6.46
C SER A 16 -33.80 -45.06 -5.24
N ASN A 17 -32.98 -44.15 -4.69
CA ASN A 17 -32.16 -44.47 -3.50
C ASN A 17 -31.60 -43.23 -2.76
N GLY A 18 -32.06 -42.91 -1.54
CA GLY A 18 -31.34 -42.18 -0.47
C GLY A 18 -30.68 -40.81 -0.76
N ALA A 19 -30.75 -40.29 -1.99
CA ALA A 19 -29.90 -39.21 -2.48
C ALA A 19 -30.39 -37.81 -2.09
N LEU A 20 -31.68 -37.65 -1.75
CA LEU A 20 -32.31 -36.36 -1.47
C LEU A 20 -31.82 -35.69 -0.17
N ASN A 21 -31.28 -36.47 0.78
CA ASN A 21 -30.87 -35.96 2.11
C ASN A 21 -29.36 -36.00 2.35
N THR A 22 -28.51 -36.21 1.34
CA THR A 22 -27.05 -36.31 1.52
C THR A 22 -26.35 -34.99 1.16
N ILE A 23 -25.57 -34.41 2.08
CA ILE A 23 -24.79 -33.18 1.81
C ILE A 23 -23.43 -33.46 1.15
N ILE A 24 -22.76 -34.54 1.55
CA ILE A 24 -21.49 -34.99 1.00
C ILE A 24 -21.40 -36.52 0.96
N LYS A 25 -20.86 -37.06 -0.13
CA LYS A 25 -20.61 -38.49 -0.34
C LYS A 25 -19.16 -38.70 -0.77
N LEU A 26 -18.43 -39.57 -0.08
CA LEU A 26 -17.12 -40.07 -0.48
C LEU A 26 -17.27 -41.47 -1.08
N GLU A 27 -16.60 -41.74 -2.20
CA GLU A 27 -16.58 -43.05 -2.85
C GLU A 27 -15.14 -43.50 -3.10
N LYS A 28 -14.77 -44.65 -2.51
CA LYS A 28 -13.42 -45.23 -2.63
C LYS A 28 -12.31 -44.21 -2.33
N TYR A 29 -12.53 -43.36 -1.32
CA TYR A 29 -11.67 -42.22 -1.03
C TYR A 29 -10.43 -42.66 -0.25
N GLU A 30 -9.25 -42.49 -0.85
CA GLU A 30 -7.97 -42.87 -0.24
C GLU A 30 -7.02 -41.68 -0.26
N VAL A 31 -6.28 -41.48 0.84
CA VAL A 31 -5.26 -40.44 0.95
C VAL A 31 -3.95 -41.09 1.35
N ILE A 32 -2.92 -40.86 0.54
CA ILE A 32 -1.57 -41.39 0.76
C ILE A 32 -0.59 -40.23 0.91
N SER A 33 0.15 -40.20 2.00
CA SER A 33 1.24 -39.27 2.24
C SER A 33 2.55 -39.84 1.74
N LYS A 34 3.32 -39.06 0.97
CA LYS A 34 4.68 -39.43 0.53
C LYS A 34 5.62 -39.78 1.69
N LYS A 35 5.41 -39.23 2.89
CA LYS A 35 6.31 -39.40 4.05
C LYS A 35 5.83 -40.41 5.10
N LYS A 36 4.52 -40.53 5.30
CA LYS A 36 3.91 -41.30 6.40
C LYS A 36 3.10 -42.53 5.94
N GLY A 37 3.07 -42.83 4.64
CA GLY A 37 2.28 -43.95 4.13
C GLY A 37 0.78 -43.62 3.99
N CYS A 38 -0.09 -44.55 4.36
CA CYS A 38 -1.55 -44.43 4.23
C CYS A 38 -2.11 -43.49 5.32
N VAL A 39 -2.88 -42.48 4.90
CA VAL A 39 -3.52 -41.49 5.80
C VAL A 39 -5.01 -41.80 5.98
N LEU A 40 -5.69 -42.20 4.89
CA LEU A 40 -7.07 -42.68 4.89
C LEU A 40 -7.19 -43.82 3.89
N LYS A 41 -7.88 -44.90 4.24
CA LYS A 41 -7.93 -46.13 3.44
C LYS A 41 -9.32 -46.41 2.87
N SER A 42 -9.47 -46.26 1.55
CA SER A 42 -10.65 -46.68 0.77
C SER A 42 -12.02 -46.35 1.40
N ASN A 43 -12.13 -45.16 2.01
CA ASN A 43 -13.30 -44.75 2.77
C ASN A 43 -14.46 -44.42 1.83
N THR A 44 -15.61 -45.06 2.04
CA THR A 44 -16.87 -44.75 1.36
C THR A 44 -17.89 -44.38 2.43
N LEU A 45 -18.48 -43.18 2.33
CA LEU A 45 -19.43 -42.69 3.32
C LEU A 45 -20.41 -41.69 2.69
N SER A 46 -21.61 -41.60 3.26
CA SER A 46 -22.61 -40.57 2.94
C SER A 46 -23.03 -39.85 4.22
N ILE A 47 -22.85 -38.54 4.26
CA ILE A 47 -23.27 -37.72 5.41
C ILE A 47 -24.63 -37.09 5.11
N PRO A 48 -25.64 -37.31 5.97
CA PRO A 48 -26.93 -36.66 5.85
C PRO A 48 -26.86 -35.17 6.20
N GLU A 49 -27.71 -34.38 5.55
CA GLU A 49 -27.87 -32.96 5.83
C GLU A 49 -28.61 -32.70 7.14
N GLY A 50 -28.20 -31.65 7.85
CA GLY A 50 -28.88 -31.14 9.05
C GLY A 50 -28.76 -32.03 10.29
N LYS A 51 -27.85 -32.99 10.29
CA LYS A 51 -27.58 -33.90 11.39
C LYS A 51 -26.34 -33.50 12.19
N LEU A 52 -26.34 -33.85 13.48
CA LEU A 52 -25.16 -33.80 14.33
C LEU A 52 -24.44 -35.17 14.32
N ILE A 53 -23.22 -35.20 13.81
CA ILE A 53 -22.42 -36.42 13.61
C ILE A 53 -21.19 -36.40 14.51
N GLY A 54 -21.00 -37.46 15.29
CA GLY A 54 -19.77 -37.68 16.07
C GLY A 54 -18.80 -38.59 15.35
N ILE A 55 -17.52 -38.23 15.29
CA ILE A 55 -16.43 -39.11 14.87
C ILE A 55 -15.76 -39.67 16.12
N ILE A 56 -15.78 -40.99 16.25
CA ILE A 56 -15.19 -41.74 17.36
C ILE A 56 -14.05 -42.60 16.79
N GLY A 57 -12.94 -42.64 17.52
CA GLY A 57 -11.73 -43.35 17.12
C GLY A 57 -10.57 -43.04 18.05
N VAL A 58 -9.66 -44.00 18.17
CA VAL A 58 -8.54 -43.97 19.12
C VAL A 58 -7.50 -42.92 18.75
N ASN A 59 -7.16 -42.83 17.46
CA ASN A 59 -6.13 -41.93 16.97
C ASN A 59 -6.74 -40.57 16.61
N GLU A 60 -6.32 -39.51 17.31
CA GLU A 60 -6.74 -38.14 17.02
C GLU A 60 -6.39 -37.71 15.60
N ASP A 61 -5.17 -38.03 15.16
CA ASP A 61 -4.69 -37.72 13.81
C ASP A 61 -5.62 -38.30 12.72
N GLU A 62 -6.16 -39.50 12.90
CA GLU A 62 -7.03 -40.14 11.91
C GLU A 62 -8.35 -39.39 11.76
N LYS A 63 -8.95 -38.99 12.88
CA LYS A 63 -10.19 -38.20 12.91
C LYS A 63 -9.99 -36.85 12.23
N LEU A 64 -8.91 -36.16 12.56
CA LEU A 64 -8.55 -34.87 11.97
C LEU A 64 -8.27 -34.98 10.45
N ASN A 65 -7.61 -36.06 10.01
CA ASN A 65 -7.37 -36.29 8.58
C ASN A 65 -8.67 -36.53 7.78
N LEU A 66 -9.64 -37.22 8.37
CA LEU A 66 -10.98 -37.38 7.78
C LEU A 66 -11.71 -36.03 7.70
N MET A 67 -11.67 -35.26 8.79
CA MET A 67 -12.24 -33.92 8.85
C MET A 67 -11.63 -32.96 7.83
N ASP A 68 -10.30 -32.94 7.70
CA ASP A 68 -9.60 -32.16 6.67
C ASP A 68 -10.07 -32.57 5.27
N SER A 69 -10.21 -33.88 5.02
CA SER A 69 -10.67 -34.42 3.73
C SER A 69 -12.11 -34.00 3.40
N LEU A 70 -13.00 -34.04 4.39
CA LEU A 70 -14.39 -33.56 4.26
C LEU A 70 -14.43 -32.05 3.99
N ALA A 71 -13.56 -31.27 4.63
CA ALA A 71 -13.41 -29.85 4.38
C ALA A 71 -12.78 -29.51 3.01
N GLY A 72 -12.21 -30.50 2.33
CA GLY A 72 -11.42 -30.30 1.10
C GLY A 72 -10.01 -29.76 1.33
N LYS A 73 -9.55 -29.72 2.59
CA LYS A 73 -8.19 -29.35 2.99
C LYS A 73 -7.26 -30.53 2.78
N CYS A 74 -6.13 -30.31 2.11
CA CYS A 74 -5.12 -31.34 1.90
C CYS A 74 -3.71 -30.75 1.84
N LYS A 75 -2.74 -31.48 2.41
CA LYS A 75 -1.32 -31.11 2.33
C LYS A 75 -0.80 -31.37 0.91
N SER A 76 0.15 -30.55 0.44
CA SER A 76 0.75 -30.68 -0.90
C SER A 76 1.41 -32.03 -1.16
N THR A 77 1.86 -32.70 -0.10
CA THR A 77 2.50 -34.03 -0.13
C THR A 77 1.52 -35.19 -0.30
N HIS A 78 0.21 -34.95 -0.19
CA HIS A 78 -0.79 -36.02 -0.26
C HIS A 78 -1.12 -36.37 -1.73
N ARG A 79 -1.32 -37.65 -2.02
CA ARG A 79 -1.97 -38.17 -3.24
C ARG A 79 -3.36 -38.65 -2.85
N ILE A 80 -4.37 -38.23 -3.61
CA ILE A 80 -5.79 -38.47 -3.31
C ILE A 80 -6.37 -39.33 -4.43
N TYR A 81 -7.15 -40.33 -4.05
CA TYR A 81 -7.87 -41.22 -4.95
C TYR A 81 -9.37 -41.20 -4.62
N GLY A 82 -10.19 -41.57 -5.60
CA GLY A 82 -11.65 -41.71 -5.43
C GLY A 82 -12.43 -40.45 -5.80
N HIS A 83 -13.75 -40.52 -5.57
CA HIS A 83 -14.68 -39.45 -5.91
C HIS A 83 -15.32 -38.83 -4.67
N VAL A 84 -15.56 -37.52 -4.75
CA VAL A 84 -16.28 -36.76 -3.72
C VAL A 84 -17.42 -36.04 -4.40
N TYR A 85 -18.63 -36.28 -3.93
CA TYR A 85 -19.84 -35.63 -4.39
C TYR A 85 -20.39 -34.74 -3.29
N THR A 86 -20.91 -33.58 -3.68
CA THR A 86 -21.54 -32.62 -2.77
C THR A 86 -22.90 -32.23 -3.33
N LYS A 87 -23.84 -31.96 -2.43
CA LYS A 87 -25.16 -31.45 -2.80
C LYS A 87 -25.01 -30.16 -3.62
N ASN A 88 -25.66 -30.11 -4.77
CA ASN A 88 -25.74 -28.94 -5.63
C ASN A 88 -26.95 -28.07 -5.25
N LYS A 89 -27.06 -26.88 -5.84
CA LYS A 89 -28.20 -25.98 -5.62
C LYS A 89 -29.54 -26.54 -6.09
N ALA A 90 -29.54 -27.54 -6.99
CA ALA A 90 -30.73 -28.20 -7.49
C ALA A 90 -31.17 -29.41 -6.62
N GLY A 91 -30.48 -29.67 -5.51
CA GLY A 91 -30.78 -30.77 -4.58
C GLY A 91 -30.13 -32.11 -4.90
N GLY A 92 -29.50 -32.27 -6.06
CA GLY A 92 -28.81 -33.50 -6.47
C GLY A 92 -27.33 -33.55 -6.06
N LEU A 93 -26.72 -34.73 -6.15
CA LEU A 93 -25.28 -34.90 -5.92
C LEU A 93 -24.48 -34.60 -7.20
N SER A 94 -23.43 -33.79 -7.06
CA SER A 94 -22.51 -33.49 -8.17
C SER A 94 -21.06 -33.57 -7.70
N LYS A 95 -20.12 -33.82 -8.62
CA LYS A 95 -18.70 -33.87 -8.27
C LYS A 95 -18.27 -32.55 -7.60
N ARG A 96 -17.61 -32.68 -6.45
CA ARG A 96 -17.19 -31.53 -5.62
C ARG A 96 -16.33 -30.56 -6.42
N ARG A 97 -16.74 -29.29 -6.41
CA ARG A 97 -15.93 -28.14 -6.85
C ARG A 97 -15.38 -27.45 -5.61
N SER A 98 -14.06 -27.36 -5.46
CA SER A 98 -13.44 -26.83 -4.23
C SER A 98 -13.88 -25.41 -3.89
N SER A 99 -13.97 -24.53 -4.88
CA SER A 99 -14.25 -23.11 -4.65
C SER A 99 -15.65 -22.90 -4.06
N ASP A 100 -16.63 -23.65 -4.55
CA ASP A 100 -18.01 -23.64 -4.05
C ASP A 100 -18.08 -24.30 -2.67
N TRP A 101 -17.50 -25.49 -2.54
CA TRP A 101 -17.51 -26.24 -1.28
C TRP A 101 -16.83 -25.50 -0.13
N PHE A 102 -15.69 -24.86 -0.40
CA PHE A 102 -14.96 -24.06 0.59
C PHE A 102 -15.81 -22.93 1.18
N ASN A 103 -16.74 -22.38 0.41
CA ASN A 103 -17.66 -21.34 0.87
C ASN A 103 -18.80 -21.87 1.73
N ARG A 104 -19.20 -23.14 1.55
CA ARG A 104 -20.30 -23.79 2.27
C ARG A 104 -19.86 -24.56 3.52
N VAL A 105 -18.55 -24.77 3.69
CA VAL A 105 -17.97 -25.39 4.87
C VAL A 105 -17.38 -24.35 5.83
N ASN A 106 -17.69 -24.50 7.11
CA ASN A 106 -16.98 -23.87 8.22
C ASN A 106 -16.06 -24.90 8.88
N TYR A 107 -14.80 -24.55 9.13
CA TYR A 107 -13.85 -25.44 9.81
C TYR A 107 -13.26 -24.73 11.02
N ILE A 108 -13.63 -25.21 12.20
CA ILE A 108 -13.19 -24.66 13.48
C ILE A 108 -11.96 -25.42 13.96
N ASN A 109 -10.81 -24.73 13.98
CA ASN A 109 -9.55 -25.24 14.51
C ASN A 109 -9.17 -24.44 15.77
N GLN A 110 -8.71 -25.11 16.83
CA GLN A 110 -8.31 -24.48 18.09
C GLN A 110 -7.16 -23.46 17.91
N SER A 111 -6.30 -23.67 16.92
CA SER A 111 -5.16 -22.79 16.60
C SER A 111 -5.53 -21.54 15.77
N ALA A 112 -6.80 -21.38 15.37
CA ALA A 112 -7.20 -20.30 14.46
C ALA A 112 -7.28 -18.93 15.13
N ILE A 113 -7.52 -18.86 16.44
CA ILE A 113 -7.47 -17.62 17.20
C ILE A 113 -6.09 -17.51 17.86
N ASN A 114 -5.25 -16.60 17.38
CA ASN A 114 -4.05 -16.18 18.11
C ASN A 114 -3.89 -14.66 18.10
N TYR A 115 -4.96 -13.95 18.46
CA TYR A 115 -4.93 -12.51 18.64
C TYR A 115 -4.42 -12.18 20.05
N GLU A 116 -3.13 -12.43 20.31
CA GLU A 116 -2.51 -12.37 21.66
C GLU A 116 -2.91 -11.15 22.49
N ASN A 117 -3.08 -9.97 21.87
CA ASN A 117 -3.27 -8.70 22.55
C ASN A 117 -4.69 -8.11 22.46
N ILE A 118 -5.66 -8.86 21.93
CA ILE A 118 -7.04 -8.36 21.73
C ILE A 118 -7.97 -8.89 22.83
N PRO A 119 -8.89 -8.08 23.39
CA PRO A 119 -9.91 -8.57 24.31
C PRO A 119 -10.79 -9.67 23.69
N ALA A 120 -11.18 -10.66 24.49
CA ALA A 120 -12.01 -11.79 24.08
C ALA A 120 -13.29 -11.35 23.37
N ARG A 121 -14.03 -10.39 23.95
CA ARG A 121 -15.28 -9.87 23.38
C ARG A 121 -15.05 -9.19 22.02
N SER A 122 -13.98 -8.40 21.89
CA SER A 122 -13.66 -7.71 20.63
C SER A 122 -13.38 -8.67 19.48
N ILE A 123 -12.74 -9.81 19.76
CA ILE A 123 -12.53 -10.88 18.77
C ILE A 123 -13.88 -11.42 18.30
N LEU A 124 -14.78 -11.79 19.23
CA LEU A 124 -16.09 -12.33 18.87
C LEU A 124 -16.97 -11.33 18.12
N ILE A 125 -16.91 -10.04 18.48
CA ILE A 125 -17.64 -8.98 17.75
C ILE A 125 -17.14 -8.85 16.32
N SER A 126 -15.82 -8.92 16.12
CA SER A 126 -15.27 -8.88 14.76
C SER A 126 -15.78 -10.06 13.92
N VAL A 127 -15.86 -11.26 14.50
CA VAL A 127 -16.42 -12.45 13.86
C VAL A 127 -17.91 -12.28 13.58
N ALA A 128 -18.67 -11.78 14.55
CA ALA A 128 -20.11 -11.55 14.43
C ALA A 128 -20.41 -10.60 13.27
N LYS A 129 -19.74 -9.44 13.23
CA LYS A 129 -19.89 -8.43 12.16
C LYS A 129 -19.48 -8.96 10.79
N CYS A 130 -18.47 -9.83 10.70
CA CYS A 130 -18.07 -10.47 9.45
C CYS A 130 -19.14 -11.45 8.92
N ASN A 131 -19.97 -12.02 9.79
CA ASN A 131 -21.00 -13.00 9.46
C ASN A 131 -22.44 -12.43 9.57
N GLY A 132 -22.59 -11.11 9.69
CA GLY A 132 -23.90 -10.45 9.76
C GLY A 132 -24.66 -10.69 11.08
N LYS A 133 -23.97 -11.03 12.16
CA LYS A 133 -24.52 -11.21 13.52
C LYS A 133 -24.36 -9.94 14.35
N THR A 134 -25.20 -9.79 15.36
CA THR A 134 -25.25 -8.61 16.22
C THR A 134 -24.28 -8.73 17.40
N GLU A 135 -23.97 -7.61 18.05
CA GLU A 135 -23.19 -7.64 19.30
C GLU A 135 -23.98 -8.28 20.47
N ALA A 136 -25.32 -8.21 20.43
CA ALA A 136 -26.17 -8.88 21.40
C ALA A 136 -26.06 -10.40 21.33
N ASP A 137 -25.94 -10.97 20.12
CA ASP A 137 -25.69 -12.40 19.93
C ASP A 137 -24.39 -12.85 20.62
N VAL A 138 -23.34 -12.02 20.52
CA VAL A 138 -22.05 -12.29 21.17
C VAL A 138 -22.21 -12.35 22.68
N ASP A 139 -22.85 -11.33 23.27
CA ASP A 139 -23.03 -11.26 24.73
C ASP A 139 -23.92 -12.41 25.23
N ASN A 140 -24.96 -12.79 24.47
CA ASN A 140 -25.81 -13.94 24.75
C ASN A 140 -25.01 -15.24 24.78
N TYR A 141 -24.19 -15.52 23.76
CA TYR A 141 -23.37 -16.73 23.72
C TYR A 141 -22.30 -16.74 24.83
N MET A 142 -21.68 -15.60 25.13
CA MET A 142 -20.73 -15.51 26.24
C MET A 142 -21.41 -15.82 27.59
N HIS A 143 -22.68 -15.47 27.75
CA HIS A 143 -23.47 -15.79 28.93
C HIS A 143 -23.85 -17.28 28.98
N ILE A 144 -24.33 -17.85 27.87
CA ILE A 144 -24.73 -19.26 27.76
C ILE A 144 -23.57 -20.21 28.09
N PHE A 145 -22.36 -19.92 27.60
CA PHE A 145 -21.19 -20.77 27.83
C PHE A 145 -20.31 -20.33 29.01
N GLY A 146 -20.82 -19.44 29.88
CA GLY A 146 -20.17 -19.13 31.16
C GLY A 146 -18.89 -18.28 31.09
N ILE A 147 -18.59 -17.64 29.96
CA ILE A 147 -17.38 -16.80 29.79
C ILE A 147 -17.66 -15.28 29.84
N ALA A 148 -18.87 -14.87 30.23
CA ALA A 148 -19.23 -13.45 30.35
C ALA A 148 -18.30 -12.63 31.27
N LYS A 149 -17.78 -13.25 32.34
CA LYS A 149 -16.85 -12.60 33.29
C LYS A 149 -15.51 -12.21 32.66
N VAL A 150 -15.07 -12.89 31.59
CA VAL A 150 -13.78 -12.65 30.94
C VAL A 150 -13.89 -11.79 29.66
N LYS A 151 -15.00 -11.06 29.47
CA LYS A 151 -15.26 -10.25 28.27
C LYS A 151 -14.14 -9.26 27.91
N SER A 152 -13.56 -8.60 28.90
CA SER A 152 -12.50 -7.60 28.75
C SER A 152 -11.09 -8.19 28.87
N VAL A 153 -10.96 -9.48 29.15
CA VAL A 153 -9.66 -10.14 29.31
C VAL A 153 -9.03 -10.33 27.93
N ILE A 154 -7.75 -9.97 27.83
CA ILE A 154 -6.93 -10.14 26.63
C ILE A 154 -6.77 -11.64 26.33
N PHE A 155 -6.86 -12.03 25.05
CA PHE A 155 -6.81 -13.43 24.62
C PHE A 155 -5.62 -14.22 25.20
N LYS A 156 -4.41 -13.65 25.23
CA LYS A 156 -3.24 -14.37 25.79
C LYS A 156 -3.44 -14.76 27.26
N ASN A 157 -4.14 -13.93 28.03
CA ASN A 157 -4.40 -14.09 29.47
C ASN A 157 -5.62 -14.98 29.77
N LEU A 158 -6.37 -15.42 28.76
CA LEU A 158 -7.46 -16.37 28.96
C LEU A 158 -6.92 -17.75 29.36
N SER A 159 -7.66 -18.44 30.24
CA SER A 159 -7.42 -19.85 30.56
C SER A 159 -7.52 -20.72 29.30
N HIS A 160 -6.89 -21.90 29.34
CA HIS A 160 -6.97 -22.86 28.22
C HIS A 160 -8.42 -23.21 27.87
N GLU A 161 -9.26 -23.40 28.89
CA GLU A 161 -10.70 -23.65 28.72
C GLU A 161 -11.42 -22.43 28.13
N GLY A 162 -11.15 -21.21 28.62
CA GLY A 162 -11.74 -19.99 28.07
C GLY A 162 -11.40 -19.78 26.60
N LYS A 163 -10.19 -20.12 26.17
CA LYS A 163 -9.78 -20.08 24.74
C LYS A 163 -10.54 -21.09 23.89
N LYS A 164 -10.80 -22.29 24.42
CA LYS A 164 -11.61 -23.33 23.74
C LYS A 164 -13.06 -22.87 23.58
N ILE A 165 -13.69 -22.40 24.66
CA ILE A 165 -15.06 -21.87 24.62
C ILE A 165 -15.17 -20.67 23.66
N LEU A 166 -14.18 -19.78 23.65
CA LEU A 166 -14.13 -18.68 22.68
C LEU A 166 -14.13 -19.18 21.23
N SER A 167 -13.36 -20.24 20.95
CA SER A 167 -13.32 -20.90 19.63
C SER A 167 -14.64 -21.57 19.27
N VAL A 168 -15.38 -22.09 20.26
CA VAL A 168 -16.73 -22.64 20.07
C VAL A 168 -17.71 -21.54 19.69
N ILE A 169 -17.75 -20.44 20.44
CA ILE A 169 -18.66 -19.31 20.17
C ILE A 169 -18.39 -18.71 18.80
N GLU A 170 -17.12 -18.56 18.43
CA GLU A 170 -16.74 -18.17 17.08
C GLU A 170 -17.28 -19.13 16.02
N GLY A 171 -17.19 -20.44 16.26
CA GLY A 171 -17.77 -21.47 15.39
C GLY A 171 -19.27 -21.30 15.19
N ILE A 172 -20.00 -21.02 16.28
CA ILE A 172 -21.44 -20.78 16.27
C ILE A 172 -21.77 -19.51 15.48
N LEU A 173 -21.03 -18.42 15.72
CA LEU A 173 -21.20 -17.15 15.01
C LEU A 173 -20.89 -17.24 13.49
N SER A 174 -20.12 -18.24 13.07
CA SER A 174 -19.66 -18.44 11.70
C SER A 174 -20.26 -19.67 11.01
N MET A 175 -21.37 -20.21 11.54
CA MET A 175 -22.00 -21.41 11.00
C MET A 175 -22.40 -21.28 9.52
N LYS A 176 -22.21 -22.38 8.78
CA LYS A 176 -22.54 -22.56 7.37
C LYS A 176 -23.33 -23.88 7.19
N GLU A 177 -23.58 -24.28 5.94
CA GLU A 177 -24.27 -25.53 5.60
C GLU A 177 -23.65 -26.75 6.29
N MET A 178 -22.31 -26.83 6.29
CA MET A 178 -21.53 -27.87 6.96
C MET A 178 -20.51 -27.24 7.90
N ASN A 179 -20.49 -27.68 9.16
CA ASN A 179 -19.57 -27.18 10.18
C ASN A 179 -18.75 -28.34 10.75
N ILE A 180 -17.43 -28.20 10.72
CA ILE A 180 -16.49 -29.22 11.18
C ILE A 180 -15.78 -28.69 12.43
N TRP A 181 -16.02 -29.35 13.55
CA TRP A 181 -15.52 -29.03 14.88
C TRP A 181 -14.32 -29.93 15.19
N GLY A 182 -13.13 -29.53 14.73
CA GLY A 182 -11.94 -30.38 14.77
C GLY A 182 -11.43 -30.70 16.17
N GLU A 183 -11.06 -29.67 16.91
CA GLU A 183 -10.49 -29.78 18.26
C GLU A 183 -11.18 -28.94 19.36
N PRO A 184 -12.18 -28.06 19.10
CA PRO A 184 -12.55 -27.05 20.09
C PRO A 184 -13.23 -27.65 21.35
N LEU A 185 -13.74 -28.88 21.27
CA LEU A 185 -14.43 -29.55 22.39
C LEU A 185 -13.51 -30.50 23.17
N ASN A 186 -12.32 -30.81 22.66
CA ASN A 186 -11.43 -31.78 23.31
C ASN A 186 -10.95 -31.25 24.66
N GLY A 187 -11.08 -32.05 25.71
CA GLY A 187 -10.64 -31.69 27.07
C GLY A 187 -11.45 -30.56 27.72
N LEU A 188 -12.71 -30.38 27.32
CA LEU A 188 -13.72 -29.67 28.11
C LEU A 188 -14.43 -30.67 29.05
N ASN A 189 -15.10 -30.17 30.09
CA ASN A 189 -15.97 -31.00 30.92
C ASN A 189 -17.09 -31.65 30.07
N VAL A 190 -17.46 -32.89 30.39
CA VAL A 190 -18.51 -33.66 29.69
C VAL A 190 -19.84 -32.93 29.71
N GLU A 191 -20.23 -32.33 30.84
CA GLU A 191 -21.49 -31.57 30.96
C GLU A 191 -21.51 -30.33 30.05
N LEU A 192 -20.41 -29.57 30.05
CA LEU A 192 -20.27 -28.40 29.18
C LEU A 192 -20.28 -28.81 27.70
N THR A 193 -19.59 -29.91 27.37
CA THR A 193 -19.58 -30.49 26.02
C THR A 193 -20.98 -30.91 25.59
N ARG A 194 -21.75 -31.57 26.47
CA ARG A 194 -23.15 -31.94 26.23
C ARG A 194 -24.00 -30.71 25.93
N THR A 195 -23.87 -29.65 26.72
CA THR A 195 -24.59 -28.38 26.52
C THR A 195 -24.24 -27.75 25.18
N ILE A 196 -22.95 -27.71 24.81
CA ILE A 196 -22.50 -27.20 23.51
C ILE A 196 -23.08 -28.03 22.36
N LEU A 197 -23.03 -29.36 22.43
CA LEU A 197 -23.57 -30.25 21.40
C LEU A 197 -25.08 -30.06 21.24
N PHE A 198 -25.81 -30.00 22.35
CA PHE A 198 -27.25 -29.74 22.34
C PHE A 198 -27.56 -28.42 21.65
N TYR A 199 -26.82 -27.37 22.01
CA TYR A 199 -26.99 -26.05 21.41
C TYR A 199 -26.69 -26.06 19.91
N ILE A 200 -25.57 -26.66 19.49
CA ILE A 200 -25.22 -26.81 18.07
C ILE A 200 -26.30 -27.57 17.28
N LYS A 201 -26.91 -28.61 17.89
CA LYS A 201 -27.98 -29.39 17.28
C LYS A 201 -29.22 -28.55 16.95
N THR A 202 -29.52 -27.52 17.77
CA THR A 202 -30.70 -26.67 17.55
C THR A 202 -30.68 -25.89 16.23
N PHE A 203 -29.49 -25.62 15.67
CA PHE A 203 -29.35 -24.86 14.43
C PHE A 203 -29.74 -25.64 13.16
N LYS A 204 -29.94 -26.96 13.25
CA LYS A 204 -30.29 -27.85 12.12
C LYS A 204 -29.32 -27.77 10.91
N ASN A 205 -28.11 -27.23 11.10
CA ASN A 205 -27.01 -27.36 10.13
C ASN A 205 -26.35 -28.74 10.25
N THR A 206 -25.59 -29.14 9.23
CA THR A 206 -24.78 -30.36 9.32
C THR A 206 -23.55 -30.08 10.18
N ASN A 207 -23.37 -30.81 11.28
CA ASN A 207 -22.28 -30.58 12.22
C ASN A 207 -21.49 -31.87 12.43
N ILE A 208 -20.17 -31.82 12.25
CA ILE A 208 -19.28 -32.97 12.48
C ILE A 208 -18.33 -32.63 13.61
N VAL A 209 -18.33 -33.46 14.65
CA VAL A 209 -17.55 -33.25 15.86
C VAL A 209 -16.63 -34.45 16.08
N ALA A 210 -15.34 -34.22 16.35
CA ALA A 210 -14.44 -35.28 16.77
C ALA A 210 -14.54 -35.42 18.29
N LEU A 211 -14.81 -36.64 18.75
CA LEU A 211 -14.88 -36.97 20.17
C LEU A 211 -13.73 -37.91 20.52
N ASN A 212 -12.97 -37.56 21.55
CA ASN A 212 -11.93 -38.43 22.10
C ASN A 212 -12.48 -39.46 23.08
N GLN A 213 -13.56 -39.09 23.77
CA GLN A 213 -14.33 -39.93 24.66
C GLN A 213 -15.78 -39.82 24.24
N ALA A 214 -16.49 -40.95 24.26
CA ALA A 214 -17.89 -41.03 23.86
C ALA A 214 -18.73 -41.67 24.97
N PRO A 215 -18.78 -41.05 26.17
CA PRO A 215 -19.68 -41.52 27.20
C PRO A 215 -21.12 -41.45 26.67
N LYS A 216 -21.98 -42.32 27.20
CA LYS A 216 -23.40 -42.39 26.83
C LYS A 216 -24.08 -41.02 26.78
N THR A 217 -23.78 -40.16 27.75
CA THR A 217 -24.34 -38.80 27.85
C THR A 217 -24.01 -37.89 26.66
N LEU A 218 -22.89 -38.08 25.96
CA LEU A 218 -22.58 -37.33 24.72
C LEU A 218 -23.18 -38.01 23.50
N LEU A 219 -23.13 -39.35 23.44
CA LEU A 219 -23.67 -40.13 22.34
C LEU A 219 -25.17 -39.97 22.17
N ASP A 220 -25.93 -39.88 23.27
CA ASP A 220 -27.38 -39.66 23.27
C ASP A 220 -27.79 -38.33 22.60
N VAL A 221 -26.88 -37.36 22.47
CA VAL A 221 -27.14 -36.08 21.81
C VAL A 221 -26.93 -36.17 20.29
N LEU A 222 -26.08 -37.08 19.83
CA LEU A 222 -25.71 -37.22 18.43
C LEU A 222 -26.83 -37.89 17.63
N ASP A 223 -26.96 -37.53 16.36
CA ASP A 223 -27.87 -38.22 15.43
C ASP A 223 -27.18 -39.38 14.72
N TYR A 224 -25.92 -39.18 14.35
CA TYR A 224 -25.10 -40.12 13.60
C TYR A 224 -23.73 -40.30 14.25
N VAL A 225 -23.11 -41.45 14.02
CA VAL A 225 -21.75 -41.75 14.47
C VAL A 225 -20.91 -42.37 13.35
N ILE A 226 -19.66 -41.93 13.26
CA ILE A 226 -18.63 -42.48 12.40
C ILE A 226 -17.60 -43.14 13.30
N VAL A 227 -17.43 -44.45 13.16
CA VAL A 227 -16.41 -45.21 13.89
C VAL A 227 -15.21 -45.47 12.99
N MET A 228 -14.04 -44.99 13.41
CA MET A 228 -12.78 -45.18 12.70
C MET A 228 -11.89 -46.22 13.38
N TYR A 229 -11.29 -47.09 12.57
CA TYR A 229 -10.29 -48.07 12.99
C TYR A 229 -9.17 -48.16 11.94
N ASN A 230 -7.92 -47.93 12.35
CA ASN A 230 -6.73 -47.98 11.51
C ASN A 230 -6.90 -47.21 10.17
N SER A 231 -7.30 -45.94 10.26
CA SER A 231 -7.49 -45.04 9.11
C SER A 231 -8.60 -45.43 8.12
N ALA A 232 -9.42 -46.43 8.47
CA ALA A 232 -10.60 -46.85 7.73
C ALA A 232 -11.88 -46.56 8.54
N ILE A 233 -12.97 -46.29 7.84
CA ILE A 233 -14.30 -46.16 8.45
C ILE A 233 -14.93 -47.55 8.50
N ILE A 234 -15.20 -48.04 9.71
CA ILE A 234 -15.80 -49.37 9.93
C ILE A 234 -17.31 -49.30 10.17
N TYR A 235 -17.82 -48.11 10.52
CA TYR A 235 -19.24 -47.83 10.63
C TYR A 235 -19.53 -46.33 10.37
N CYS A 236 -20.64 -46.04 9.69
CA CYS A 236 -21.15 -44.69 9.49
C CYS A 236 -22.68 -44.77 9.37
N GLY A 237 -23.39 -44.38 10.42
CA GLY A 237 -24.85 -44.53 10.46
C GLY A 237 -25.47 -43.88 11.69
N PRO A 238 -26.80 -44.05 11.90
CA PRO A 238 -27.49 -43.61 13.10
C PRO A 238 -26.86 -44.18 14.38
N VAL A 239 -26.88 -43.41 15.46
CA VAL A 239 -26.35 -43.87 16.76
C VAL A 239 -27.12 -45.07 17.30
N SER A 240 -28.44 -45.09 17.09
CA SER A 240 -29.33 -46.16 17.55
C SER A 240 -29.05 -47.52 16.92
N GLU A 241 -28.50 -47.55 15.70
CA GLU A 241 -28.24 -48.80 14.94
C GLU A 241 -26.80 -49.30 15.13
N ALA A 242 -25.94 -48.51 15.78
CA ALA A 242 -24.51 -48.81 15.87
C ALA A 242 -24.22 -50.10 16.64
N GLU A 243 -24.91 -50.30 17.77
CA GLU A 243 -24.74 -51.50 18.59
C GLU A 243 -25.17 -52.77 17.83
N GLU A 244 -26.38 -52.75 17.26
CA GLU A 244 -26.93 -53.86 16.48
C GLU A 244 -26.06 -54.22 15.26
N TYR A 245 -25.51 -53.21 14.57
CA TYR A 245 -24.58 -53.43 13.46
C TYR A 245 -23.35 -54.22 13.88
N PHE A 246 -22.70 -53.85 14.99
CA PHE A 246 -21.51 -54.55 15.46
C PHE A 246 -21.83 -55.96 15.97
N VAL A 247 -22.98 -56.14 16.64
CA VAL A 247 -23.48 -57.48 17.01
C VAL A 247 -23.70 -58.33 15.77
N GLY A 248 -24.31 -57.79 14.71
CA GLY A 248 -24.57 -58.49 13.46
C GLY A 248 -23.31 -58.95 12.72
N ILE A 249 -22.17 -58.28 12.93
CA ILE A 249 -20.88 -58.67 12.34
C ILE A 249 -20.09 -59.63 13.27
N GLY A 250 -20.62 -59.93 14.45
CA GLY A 250 -20.07 -60.90 15.39
C GLY A 250 -19.25 -60.30 16.53
N VAL A 251 -19.40 -59.00 16.82
CA VAL A 251 -18.86 -58.40 18.04
C VAL A 251 -19.80 -58.69 19.20
N GLU A 252 -19.27 -59.30 20.26
CA GLU A 252 -20.05 -59.55 21.47
C GLU A 252 -19.76 -58.48 22.53
N PHE A 253 -20.77 -57.74 22.95
CA PHE A 253 -20.64 -56.74 24.01
C PHE A 253 -20.73 -57.35 25.43
N PRO A 254 -19.98 -56.84 26.42
CA PRO A 254 -20.23 -57.11 27.84
C PRO A 254 -21.53 -56.45 28.29
N LYS A 255 -22.23 -57.03 29.28
CA LYS A 255 -23.49 -56.46 29.81
C LYS A 255 -23.29 -55.20 30.64
N ASP A 256 -22.14 -55.08 31.29
CA ASP A 256 -21.88 -54.03 32.29
C ASP A 256 -21.12 -52.81 31.72
N VAL A 257 -20.79 -52.83 30.43
CA VAL A 257 -20.00 -51.78 29.77
C VAL A 257 -20.79 -51.22 28.61
N PHE A 258 -20.85 -49.89 28.53
CA PHE A 258 -21.48 -49.21 27.41
C PHE A 258 -20.76 -49.52 26.09
N TYR A 259 -21.51 -49.88 25.04
CA TYR A 259 -20.97 -50.44 23.80
C TYR A 259 -19.89 -49.56 23.17
N ALA A 260 -20.04 -48.23 23.18
CA ALA A 260 -19.11 -47.31 22.54
C ALA A 260 -17.77 -47.22 23.28
N ASP A 261 -17.78 -47.27 24.61
CA ASP A 261 -16.57 -47.31 25.42
C ASP A 261 -15.82 -48.63 25.19
N TYR A 262 -16.57 -49.74 25.08
CA TYR A 262 -16.01 -51.04 24.73
C TYR A 262 -15.42 -51.06 23.30
N LEU A 263 -16.11 -50.50 22.30
CA LEU A 263 -15.60 -50.36 20.94
C LEU A 263 -14.28 -49.56 20.91
N MET A 264 -14.19 -48.49 21.70
CA MET A 264 -12.97 -47.69 21.80
C MET A 264 -11.81 -48.48 22.41
N GLN A 265 -12.08 -49.31 23.43
CA GLN A 265 -11.09 -50.23 23.99
C GLN A 265 -10.60 -51.25 22.95
N LEU A 266 -11.52 -51.85 22.19
CA LEU A 266 -11.19 -52.82 21.14
C LEU A 266 -10.39 -52.17 20.00
N CYS A 267 -10.78 -50.98 19.56
CA CYS A 267 -10.05 -50.22 18.55
C CYS A 267 -8.63 -49.87 19.01
N ALA A 268 -8.42 -49.71 20.33
CA ALA A 268 -7.11 -49.44 20.91
C ALA A 268 -6.23 -50.69 21.03
N GLY A 269 -6.76 -51.87 20.66
CA GLY A 269 -6.05 -53.15 20.75
C GLY A 269 -5.84 -53.64 22.18
N ARG A 270 -6.59 -53.10 23.16
CA ARG A 270 -6.47 -53.51 24.57
C ARG A 270 -7.19 -54.84 24.78
N THR A 271 -6.42 -55.91 24.96
CA THR A 271 -6.92 -57.25 25.28
C THR A 271 -6.81 -57.51 26.77
N THR A 272 -7.93 -57.69 27.48
CA THR A 272 -7.91 -58.22 28.84
C THR A 272 -8.33 -59.68 28.88
N ASN A 273 -9.27 -60.08 28.01
CA ASN A 273 -9.83 -61.44 27.97
C ASN A 273 -9.82 -62.05 26.55
N ILE A 274 -10.11 -63.36 26.46
CA ILE A 274 -10.25 -64.09 25.18
C ILE A 274 -11.32 -63.47 24.29
N LYS A 275 -12.43 -63.00 24.90
CA LYS A 275 -13.51 -62.31 24.21
C LYS A 275 -13.03 -61.07 23.45
N ASP A 276 -12.18 -60.25 24.06
CA ASP A 276 -11.61 -59.06 23.41
C ASP A 276 -10.73 -59.44 22.22
N LYS A 277 -9.94 -60.51 22.36
CA LYS A 277 -9.10 -61.03 21.28
C LYS A 277 -9.94 -61.46 20.07
N ASN A 278 -11.06 -62.12 20.31
CA ASN A 278 -12.01 -62.51 19.27
C ASN A 278 -12.66 -61.29 18.62
N ASN A 279 -13.16 -60.34 19.42
CA ASN A 279 -13.78 -59.12 18.92
C ASN A 279 -12.80 -58.26 18.10
N ILE A 280 -11.54 -58.13 18.52
CA ILE A 280 -10.49 -57.45 17.74
C ILE A 280 -10.23 -58.16 16.41
N ALA A 281 -10.29 -59.49 16.37
CA ALA A 281 -10.15 -60.25 15.12
C ALA A 281 -11.31 -59.96 14.14
N VAL A 282 -12.54 -59.78 14.65
CA VAL A 282 -13.70 -59.34 13.84
C VAL A 282 -13.45 -57.96 13.23
N LEU A 283 -13.03 -56.98 14.04
CA LEU A 283 -12.69 -55.63 13.52
C LEU A 283 -11.58 -55.67 12.47
N ARG A 284 -10.56 -56.52 12.67
CA ARG A 284 -9.47 -56.72 11.71
C ARG A 284 -9.96 -57.35 10.41
N LYS A 285 -10.94 -58.27 10.47
CA LYS A 285 -11.57 -58.86 9.28
C LYS A 285 -12.25 -57.78 8.43
N ILE A 286 -13.06 -56.92 9.04
CA ILE A 286 -13.71 -55.78 8.36
C ILE A 286 -12.66 -54.86 7.73
N TRP A 287 -11.63 -54.50 8.50
CA TRP A 287 -10.55 -53.67 7.98
C TRP A 287 -9.82 -54.31 6.78
N ASN A 288 -9.60 -55.64 6.81
CA ASN A 288 -9.00 -56.38 5.70
C ASN A 288 -9.89 -56.40 4.45
N GLU A 289 -11.21 -56.42 4.60
CA GLU A 289 -12.15 -56.30 3.49
C GLU A 289 -12.08 -54.90 2.87
N ILE A 290 -12.07 -53.85 3.69
CA ILE A 290 -11.92 -52.46 3.22
C ILE A 290 -10.55 -52.24 2.55
N SER A 291 -9.49 -52.84 3.08
CA SER A 291 -8.13 -52.66 2.56
C SER A 291 -7.91 -53.31 1.19
N LYS A 292 -8.68 -54.36 0.87
CA LYS A 292 -8.72 -55.03 -0.44
C LYS A 292 -9.49 -54.26 -1.51
N VAL A 293 -10.32 -53.28 -1.14
CA VAL A 293 -11.06 -52.47 -2.12
C VAL A 293 -10.06 -51.77 -3.05
N PRO A 294 -10.19 -51.93 -4.39
CA PRO A 294 -9.25 -51.35 -5.34
C PRO A 294 -9.29 -49.83 -5.26
N ARG A 295 -8.12 -49.21 -5.48
CA ARG A 295 -7.98 -47.75 -5.43
C ARG A 295 -8.90 -47.10 -6.46
N GLY A 296 -9.54 -46.01 -6.05
CA GLY A 296 -10.26 -45.15 -6.98
C GLY A 296 -9.32 -44.42 -7.96
N PRO A 297 -9.87 -43.69 -8.95
CA PRO A 297 -9.07 -42.91 -9.88
C PRO A 297 -8.28 -41.81 -9.17
N ILE A 298 -7.08 -41.49 -9.69
CA ILE A 298 -6.20 -40.47 -9.11
C ILE A 298 -6.75 -39.07 -9.37
N ARG A 299 -6.60 -38.18 -8.38
CA ARG A 299 -7.13 -36.82 -8.46
C ARG A 299 -6.03 -35.79 -8.68
N ASN A 300 -5.91 -35.30 -9.92
CA ASN A 300 -4.82 -34.40 -10.34
C ASN A 300 -5.13 -32.90 -10.20
N SER A 301 -6.39 -32.48 -10.05
CA SER A 301 -6.73 -31.05 -10.04
C SER A 301 -6.69 -30.43 -8.64
N SER A 302 -5.66 -29.63 -8.35
CA SER A 302 -5.80 -28.53 -7.39
C SER A 302 -6.51 -27.37 -8.08
N SER A 303 -7.74 -27.07 -7.70
CA SER A 303 -8.39 -25.83 -8.14
C SER A 303 -8.02 -24.71 -7.16
N ASN A 304 -7.44 -23.64 -7.67
CA ASN A 304 -7.19 -22.46 -6.86
C ASN A 304 -8.52 -21.74 -6.63
N CYS A 305 -8.82 -21.37 -5.38
CA CYS A 305 -9.98 -20.56 -5.00
C CYS A 305 -9.83 -19.09 -5.44
N TRP A 306 -9.32 -18.85 -6.66
CA TRP A 306 -8.90 -17.53 -7.14
C TRP A 306 -10.08 -16.55 -7.21
N LEU A 307 -11.20 -16.94 -7.83
CA LEU A 307 -12.38 -16.09 -7.92
C LEU A 307 -13.15 -15.95 -6.59
N SER A 308 -13.25 -17.01 -5.80
CA SER A 308 -14.00 -16.91 -4.53
C SER A 308 -13.29 -16.03 -3.49
N GLN A 309 -11.96 -15.92 -3.58
CA GLN A 309 -11.15 -15.11 -2.68
C GLN A 309 -10.98 -13.66 -3.14
N SER A 310 -11.55 -13.25 -4.28
CA SER A 310 -11.52 -11.86 -4.74
C SER A 310 -12.70 -11.04 -4.23
N ASN A 311 -13.76 -11.69 -3.70
CA ASN A 311 -14.94 -11.00 -3.21
C ASN A 311 -14.62 -10.16 -1.97
N VAL A 312 -14.74 -8.84 -2.09
CA VAL A 312 -14.48 -7.87 -1.02
C VAL A 312 -15.80 -7.44 -0.36
N SER A 313 -15.78 -7.31 0.97
CA SER A 313 -16.89 -6.76 1.75
C SER A 313 -16.38 -5.65 2.67
N PHE A 314 -17.09 -4.52 2.66
CA PHE A 314 -16.75 -3.35 3.47
C PHE A 314 -16.69 -3.67 4.97
N SER A 315 -17.65 -4.45 5.49
CA SER A 315 -17.68 -4.84 6.90
C SER A 315 -16.40 -5.58 7.31
N ARG A 316 -16.01 -6.59 6.53
CA ARG A 316 -14.80 -7.39 6.80
C ARG A 316 -13.53 -6.55 6.70
N VAL A 317 -13.43 -5.69 5.68
CA VAL A 317 -12.31 -4.78 5.50
C VAL A 317 -12.14 -3.84 6.71
N ARG A 318 -13.23 -3.24 7.18
CA ARG A 318 -13.24 -2.35 8.35
C ARG A 318 -12.77 -3.08 9.61
N GLU A 319 -13.26 -4.30 9.85
CA GLU A 319 -12.84 -5.09 11.02
C GLU A 319 -11.36 -5.49 10.92
N ILE A 320 -10.84 -5.84 9.73
CA ILE A 320 -9.40 -6.13 9.54
C ILE A 320 -8.55 -4.90 9.89
N ILE A 321 -8.95 -3.71 9.44
CA ILE A 321 -8.27 -2.45 9.80
C ILE A 321 -8.31 -2.25 11.31
N GLY A 322 -9.48 -2.40 11.93
CA GLY A 322 -9.64 -2.29 13.40
C GLY A 322 -8.75 -3.26 14.17
N LEU A 323 -8.69 -4.54 13.77
CA LEU A 323 -7.83 -5.55 14.40
C LEU A 323 -6.34 -5.26 14.20
N SER A 324 -5.95 -4.64 13.08
CA SER A 324 -4.55 -4.31 12.79
C SER A 324 -3.97 -3.32 13.81
N LEU A 325 -4.81 -2.40 14.33
CA LEU A 325 -4.41 -1.38 15.32
C LEU A 325 -3.98 -1.99 16.66
N TYR A 326 -4.48 -3.18 17.02
CA TYR A 326 -4.16 -3.87 18.27
C TYR A 326 -2.95 -4.81 18.17
N SER A 327 -2.43 -5.06 16.96
CA SER A 327 -1.38 -6.06 16.74
C SER A 327 0.04 -5.60 17.10
N ASN A 328 0.26 -4.29 17.25
CA ASN A 328 1.60 -3.74 17.42
C ASN A 328 2.03 -3.80 18.91
N LYS A 329 2.96 -4.71 19.25
CA LYS A 329 3.47 -4.93 20.63
C LYS A 329 4.08 -3.67 21.26
N LEU A 330 4.61 -2.76 20.43
CA LEU A 330 5.23 -1.52 20.89
C LEU A 330 4.21 -0.38 21.11
N PHE A 331 3.00 -0.45 20.56
CA PHE A 331 2.13 0.72 20.50
C PHE A 331 0.65 0.37 20.56
N ARG A 332 0.05 0.61 21.73
CA ARG A 332 -1.40 0.60 21.97
C ARG A 332 -2.06 1.79 21.25
N GLY A 333 -2.38 1.64 19.96
CA GLY A 333 -3.15 2.64 19.19
C GLY A 333 -2.44 3.97 18.87
N SER A 334 -1.33 4.30 19.54
CA SER A 334 -0.54 5.53 19.34
C SER A 334 0.45 5.48 18.16
N SER A 335 0.60 4.34 17.49
CA SER A 335 1.55 4.20 16.37
C SER A 335 1.21 5.10 15.18
N PHE A 336 -0.09 5.30 14.91
CA PHE A 336 -0.54 6.18 13.85
C PHE A 336 -0.20 7.65 14.15
N LEU A 337 -0.47 8.08 15.38
CA LEU A 337 -0.17 9.44 15.82
C LEU A 337 1.34 9.68 15.84
N ILE A 338 2.13 8.70 16.27
CA ILE A 338 3.60 8.81 16.32
C ILE A 338 4.23 8.80 14.93
N THR A 339 3.74 7.97 13.98
CA THR A 339 4.22 8.01 12.59
C THR A 339 3.88 9.34 11.94
N ILE A 340 2.68 9.90 12.20
CA ILE A 340 2.34 11.26 11.79
C ILE A 340 3.27 12.28 12.43
N LEU A 341 3.48 12.26 13.75
CA LEU A 341 4.37 13.19 14.44
C LEU A 341 5.82 13.09 13.96
N PHE A 342 6.29 11.89 13.63
CA PHE A 342 7.64 11.67 13.12
C PHE A 342 7.78 12.20 11.68
N MET A 343 6.78 11.93 10.83
CA MET A 343 6.69 12.53 9.49
C MET A 343 6.65 14.06 9.55
N VAL A 344 5.77 14.61 10.40
CA VAL A 344 5.63 16.06 10.59
C VAL A 344 6.91 16.66 11.17
N GLY A 345 7.50 16.06 12.20
CA GLY A 345 8.70 16.54 12.86
C GLY A 345 9.89 16.61 11.92
N ILE A 346 10.22 15.53 11.22
CA ILE A 346 11.36 15.52 10.29
C ILE A 346 11.11 16.45 9.09
N CYS A 347 9.90 16.44 8.52
CA CYS A 347 9.58 17.35 7.43
C CYS A 347 9.63 18.82 7.89
N SER A 348 9.18 19.11 9.11
CA SER A 348 9.25 20.46 9.67
C SER A 348 10.68 20.94 9.89
N ILE A 349 11.62 20.07 10.30
CA ILE A 349 13.05 20.43 10.45
C ILE A 349 13.65 20.83 9.09
N LEU A 350 13.34 20.06 8.05
CA LEU A 350 13.84 20.33 6.69
C LEU A 350 13.27 21.61 6.10
N LEU A 351 11.99 21.87 6.37
CA LEU A 351 11.30 23.06 5.90
C LEU A 351 11.59 24.29 6.75
N PHE A 352 11.99 24.10 8.01
CA PHE A 352 12.40 25.18 8.90
C PHE A 352 13.55 25.98 8.31
N ASN A 353 14.52 25.33 7.66
CA ASN A 353 15.60 26.06 6.98
C ASN A 353 15.06 26.95 5.86
N THR A 354 14.18 26.44 4.99
CA THR A 354 13.58 27.23 3.91
C THR A 354 12.69 28.36 4.44
N PHE A 355 11.96 28.11 5.52
CA PHE A 355 11.06 29.08 6.14
C PHE A 355 11.81 30.14 6.93
N SER A 356 12.88 29.75 7.64
CA SER A 356 13.77 30.66 8.37
C SER A 356 14.45 31.63 7.41
N ILE A 357 14.93 31.15 6.26
CA ILE A 357 15.51 32.00 5.22
C ILE A 357 14.46 32.99 4.67
N LEU A 358 13.24 32.54 4.32
CA LEU A 358 12.16 33.42 3.85
C LEU A 358 11.72 34.45 4.90
N CYS A 359 11.60 34.04 6.17
CA CYS A 359 11.22 34.92 7.28
C CYS A 359 12.31 35.94 7.60
N ALA A 360 13.59 35.55 7.54
CA ALA A 360 14.71 36.48 7.66
C ALA A 360 14.62 37.57 6.58
N TYR A 361 14.29 37.22 5.33
CA TYR A 361 14.11 38.21 4.25
C TYR A 361 12.86 39.07 4.38
N LYS A 362 11.77 38.53 4.94
CA LYS A 362 10.57 39.33 5.25
C LYS A 362 10.84 40.33 6.38
N ALA A 363 11.74 40.02 7.32
CA ALA A 363 12.07 40.85 8.47
C ALA A 363 13.16 41.90 8.22
N VAL A 364 13.99 41.74 7.17
CA VAL A 364 15.02 42.71 6.77
C VAL A 364 14.36 43.88 6.03
N ASP A 365 13.73 44.79 6.77
CA ASP A 365 13.37 46.14 6.33
C ASP A 365 14.51 47.12 6.67
N PHE A 366 15.73 46.84 6.20
CA PHE A 366 16.79 47.84 6.28
C PHE A 366 16.55 48.93 5.23
N SER A 367 15.97 50.03 5.70
CA SER A 367 16.07 51.36 5.12
C SER A 367 17.49 51.64 4.58
N LYS A 368 17.65 51.57 3.25
CA LYS A 368 18.34 52.58 2.41
C LYS A 368 18.40 52.21 0.91
N ASN A 369 18.28 50.94 0.49
CA ASN A 369 18.32 50.57 -0.95
C ASN A 369 17.25 49.52 -1.36
N LEU A 370 16.14 49.97 -1.97
CA LEU A 370 15.06 49.10 -2.49
C LEU A 370 15.52 48.09 -3.56
N ILE A 371 16.59 48.41 -4.29
CA ILE A 371 17.11 47.63 -5.43
C ILE A 371 17.84 46.35 -4.96
N HIS A 372 18.51 46.41 -3.80
CA HIS A 372 19.27 45.28 -3.23
C HIS A 372 18.51 44.52 -2.14
N LYS A 373 17.16 44.65 -2.08
CA LYS A 373 16.32 43.97 -1.09
C LYS A 373 16.54 42.45 -1.05
N TYR A 374 16.86 41.87 -2.20
CA TYR A 374 17.26 40.47 -2.32
C TYR A 374 18.73 40.38 -2.71
N TRP A 375 19.44 39.39 -2.17
CA TRP A 375 20.85 39.16 -2.52
C TRP A 375 20.97 38.63 -3.95
N ARG A 376 21.99 39.04 -4.71
CA ARG A 376 22.19 38.66 -6.13
C ARG A 376 22.25 37.14 -6.37
N LYS A 377 22.58 36.34 -5.34
CA LYS A 377 22.54 34.85 -5.43
C LYS A 377 21.10 34.29 -5.48
N HIS A 378 20.13 34.92 -4.82
CA HIS A 378 18.72 34.49 -4.78
C HIS A 378 17.94 34.98 -6.01
N THR A 379 18.33 34.53 -7.19
CA THR A 379 17.82 35.03 -8.48
C THR A 379 16.28 34.94 -8.62
N SER A 380 15.62 33.97 -7.97
CA SER A 380 14.15 33.80 -8.02
C SER A 380 13.37 34.92 -7.34
N LEU A 381 13.97 35.62 -6.38
CA LEU A 381 13.38 36.77 -5.69
C LEU A 381 14.02 38.08 -6.18
N PHE A 382 15.31 38.04 -6.51
CA PHE A 382 16.10 39.20 -6.93
C PHE A 382 15.70 39.74 -8.31
N TYR A 383 15.61 38.89 -9.34
CA TYR A 383 15.28 39.37 -10.69
C TYR A 383 13.88 39.99 -10.78
N PRO A 384 12.81 39.38 -10.22
CA PRO A 384 11.49 40.01 -10.21
C PRO A 384 11.48 41.35 -9.47
N ASN A 385 12.21 41.47 -8.35
CA ASN A 385 12.22 42.73 -7.59
C ASN A 385 12.86 43.88 -8.36
N ILE A 386 13.98 43.63 -9.05
CA ILE A 386 14.62 44.64 -9.90
C ILE A 386 13.67 45.06 -11.02
N LEU A 387 13.09 44.10 -11.75
CA LEU A 387 12.14 44.36 -12.83
C LEU A 387 10.91 45.15 -12.35
N ARG A 388 10.43 44.89 -11.12
CA ARG A 388 9.36 45.65 -10.48
C ARG A 388 9.78 47.10 -10.18
N CYS A 389 10.98 47.30 -9.66
CA CYS A 389 11.51 48.65 -9.40
C CYS A 389 11.57 49.48 -10.70
N PHE A 390 11.91 48.87 -11.84
CA PHE A 390 11.86 49.52 -13.15
C PHE A 390 10.42 49.74 -13.65
N SER A 391 9.53 48.76 -13.54
CA SER A 391 8.14 48.87 -13.98
C SER A 391 7.35 49.95 -13.23
N ASN A 392 7.71 50.24 -11.99
CA ASN A 392 7.04 51.25 -11.15
C ASN A 392 7.69 52.65 -11.24
N HIS A 393 8.74 52.83 -12.05
CA HIS A 393 9.43 54.11 -12.18
C HIS A 393 8.56 55.11 -12.94
N THR A 394 8.17 56.21 -12.29
CA THR A 394 7.45 57.33 -12.90
C THR A 394 8.45 58.44 -13.28
N PRO A 395 8.40 58.99 -14.51
CA PRO A 395 9.31 60.05 -14.90
C PRO A 395 9.02 61.32 -14.09
N LEU A 396 10.02 61.80 -13.34
CA LEU A 396 9.92 62.94 -12.42
C LEU A 396 9.63 64.28 -13.12
N ASN A 397 9.75 64.39 -14.44
CA ASN A 397 9.44 65.61 -15.18
C ASN A 397 8.96 65.34 -16.63
N PRO A 398 7.64 65.38 -16.91
CA PRO A 398 7.10 65.07 -18.24
C PRO A 398 7.44 66.13 -19.32
N ASN A 399 7.74 67.36 -18.91
CA ASN A 399 8.00 68.47 -19.84
C ASN A 399 9.42 68.44 -20.46
N LEU A 400 10.41 67.93 -19.73
CA LEU A 400 11.80 67.76 -20.22
C LEU A 400 11.91 66.58 -21.18
N PHE A 401 11.15 65.50 -20.96
CA PHE A 401 11.14 64.36 -21.86
C PHE A 401 10.43 64.65 -23.21
N ARG A 402 9.45 65.56 -23.20
CA ARG A 402 8.71 65.98 -24.40
C ARG A 402 9.56 66.75 -25.41
N SER A 403 10.60 67.45 -24.97
CA SER A 403 11.47 68.23 -25.85
C SER A 403 12.52 67.40 -26.60
N TYR A 404 12.84 66.19 -26.13
CA TYR A 404 13.93 65.37 -26.67
C TYR A 404 13.49 64.13 -27.47
N LEU A 405 12.28 63.60 -27.24
CA LEU A 405 11.80 62.35 -27.87
C LEU A 405 10.66 62.55 -28.88
N GLY A 406 10.25 63.80 -29.15
CA GLY A 406 9.19 64.12 -30.12
C GLY A 406 7.77 63.78 -29.65
N GLU A 407 6.78 64.00 -30.53
CA GLU A 407 5.34 63.98 -30.18
C GLU A 407 4.80 62.61 -29.74
N ASN A 408 5.48 61.50 -30.05
CA ASN A 408 5.05 60.12 -29.73
C ASN A 408 5.66 59.52 -28.45
N TYR A 409 6.38 60.31 -27.66
CA TYR A 409 7.08 59.84 -26.45
C TYR A 409 6.18 59.08 -25.44
N ILE A 410 4.96 59.58 -25.22
CA ILE A 410 4.06 59.00 -24.21
C ILE A 410 3.56 57.62 -24.63
N SER A 411 3.35 57.37 -25.93
CA SER A 411 2.93 56.05 -26.42
C SER A 411 4.07 55.03 -26.36
N ASP A 412 5.29 55.44 -26.71
CA ASP A 412 6.46 54.56 -26.72
C ASP A 412 6.89 54.20 -25.30
N TYR A 413 6.90 55.16 -24.38
CA TYR A 413 7.18 54.91 -22.95
C TYR A 413 6.13 54.00 -22.31
N LYS A 414 4.84 54.20 -22.62
CA LYS A 414 3.76 53.30 -22.16
C LYS A 414 3.89 51.89 -22.74
N ASN A 415 4.33 51.76 -23.99
CA ASN A 415 4.55 50.45 -24.60
C ASN A 415 5.74 49.72 -23.96
N ILE A 416 6.84 50.43 -23.68
CA ILE A 416 7.99 49.89 -22.94
C ILE A 416 7.58 49.47 -21.53
N LEU A 417 6.83 50.29 -20.79
CA LEU A 417 6.31 49.92 -19.48
C LEU A 417 5.41 48.68 -19.54
N LYS A 418 4.53 48.59 -20.55
CA LYS A 418 3.69 47.41 -20.75
C LYS A 418 4.52 46.15 -21.02
N GLN A 419 5.50 46.21 -21.92
CA GLN A 419 6.38 45.09 -22.22
C GLN A 419 7.24 44.69 -21.01
N THR A 420 7.78 45.66 -20.24
CA THR A 420 8.52 45.37 -19.00
C THR A 420 7.63 44.75 -17.92
N SER A 421 6.36 45.10 -17.86
CA SER A 421 5.39 44.50 -16.92
C SER A 421 5.04 43.05 -17.28
N GLU A 422 4.91 42.72 -18.57
CA GLU A 422 4.69 41.35 -19.05
C GLU A 422 5.94 40.49 -18.83
N TYR A 423 7.12 41.06 -19.06
CA TYR A 423 8.41 40.43 -18.78
C TYR A 423 8.60 40.19 -17.28
N TYR A 424 8.29 41.18 -16.43
CA TYR A 424 8.28 41.05 -14.98
C TYR A 424 7.37 39.92 -14.51
N ARG A 425 6.15 39.84 -15.04
CA ARG A 425 5.18 38.78 -14.71
C ARG A 425 5.71 37.39 -15.05
N ALA A 426 6.28 37.22 -16.24
CA ALA A 426 6.87 35.94 -16.66
C ALA A 426 8.04 35.54 -15.75
N VAL A 427 8.95 36.47 -15.42
CA VAL A 427 10.09 36.20 -14.53
C VAL A 427 9.65 35.96 -13.08
N ASN A 428 8.61 36.64 -12.61
CA ASN A 428 7.97 36.39 -11.31
C ASN A 428 7.38 34.97 -11.23
N ASN A 429 6.64 34.56 -12.26
CA ASN A 429 6.12 33.20 -12.37
C ASN A 429 7.23 32.15 -12.43
N MET A 430 8.33 32.43 -13.16
CA MET A 430 9.51 31.56 -13.21
C MET A 430 10.14 31.38 -11.83
N GLY A 431 10.33 32.48 -11.09
CA GLY A 431 10.81 32.45 -9.71
C GLY A 431 9.91 31.61 -8.81
N TRP A 432 8.59 31.81 -8.89
CA TRP A 432 7.62 31.06 -8.09
C TRP A 432 7.60 29.56 -8.40
N VAL A 433 7.63 29.18 -9.68
CA VAL A 433 7.71 27.77 -10.10
C VAL A 433 9.00 27.12 -9.61
N SER A 434 10.13 27.85 -9.64
CA SER A 434 11.41 27.36 -9.14
C SER A 434 11.36 27.06 -7.65
N ILE A 435 10.86 28.02 -6.85
CA ILE A 435 10.71 27.89 -5.40
C ILE A 435 9.85 26.68 -5.05
N LEU A 436 8.66 26.59 -5.67
CA LEU A 436 7.76 25.45 -5.45
C LEU A 436 8.42 24.13 -5.88
N GLY A 437 9.07 24.12 -7.05
CA GLY A 437 9.73 22.93 -7.59
C GLY A 437 10.80 22.39 -6.65
N GLN A 438 11.68 23.24 -6.14
CA GLN A 438 12.80 22.83 -5.29
C GLN A 438 12.33 22.40 -3.89
N VAL A 439 11.42 23.16 -3.27
CA VAL A 439 10.90 22.83 -1.93
C VAL A 439 10.14 21.50 -1.95
N PHE A 440 9.23 21.30 -2.92
CA PHE A 440 8.44 20.09 -2.98
C PHE A 440 9.23 18.87 -3.47
N SER A 441 10.24 19.04 -4.34
CA SER A 441 11.13 17.94 -4.72
C SER A 441 11.90 17.40 -3.51
N ASN A 442 12.43 18.30 -2.66
CA ASN A 442 13.08 17.93 -1.42
C ASN A 442 12.09 17.31 -0.42
N PHE A 443 10.92 17.93 -0.21
CA PHE A 443 9.89 17.40 0.67
C PHE A 443 9.49 15.97 0.28
N PHE A 444 9.22 15.71 -0.99
CA PHE A 444 8.83 14.39 -1.47
C PHE A 444 9.99 13.37 -1.48
N LEU A 445 11.24 13.82 -1.58
CA LEU A 445 12.42 12.97 -1.36
C LEU A 445 12.46 12.45 0.08
N PHE A 446 12.36 13.35 1.06
CA PHE A 446 12.43 13.00 2.47
C PHE A 446 11.18 12.27 2.95
N ALA A 447 10.00 12.77 2.63
CA ALA A 447 8.75 12.12 2.99
C ALA A 447 8.59 10.77 2.27
N GLY A 448 9.00 10.68 1.00
CA GLY A 448 8.97 9.43 0.22
C GLY A 448 9.93 8.38 0.77
N SER A 449 11.14 8.77 1.17
CA SER A 449 12.11 7.86 1.81
C SER A 449 11.62 7.37 3.17
N LEU A 450 11.08 8.27 4.01
CA LEU A 450 10.49 7.92 5.29
C LEU A 450 9.27 6.99 5.14
N ALA A 451 8.42 7.25 4.14
CA ALA A 451 7.25 6.41 3.85
C ALA A 451 7.64 4.98 3.44
N CYS A 452 8.81 4.80 2.85
CA CYS A 452 9.36 3.50 2.46
C CYS A 452 10.08 2.78 3.62
N ILE A 453 10.79 3.51 4.48
CA ILE A 453 11.59 2.94 5.57
C ILE A 453 10.75 2.70 6.83
N CYS A 454 9.90 3.66 7.20
CA CYS A 454 9.14 3.68 8.45
C CYS A 454 7.76 3.01 8.35
N SER A 455 7.60 1.94 7.58
CA SER A 455 6.31 1.21 7.51
C SER A 455 6.13 0.28 8.72
N SER A 456 6.03 0.84 9.93
CA SER A 456 5.62 0.07 11.11
C SER A 456 4.09 -0.13 11.14
N ASN A 457 3.53 -0.64 10.04
CA ASN A 457 2.10 -0.90 9.94
C ASN A 457 1.78 -2.24 10.63
N GLY A 458 0.73 -2.28 11.46
CA GLY A 458 0.30 -3.50 12.17
C GLY A 458 0.12 -4.72 11.24
N PHE A 459 -0.18 -4.47 9.96
CA PHE A 459 -0.24 -5.45 8.89
C PHE A 459 1.04 -6.26 8.66
N HIS A 460 2.22 -5.70 8.90
CA HIS A 460 3.50 -6.38 8.74
C HIS A 460 3.90 -7.18 9.98
N SER A 461 3.23 -7.00 11.13
CA SER A 461 3.57 -7.76 12.32
C SER A 461 3.49 -9.27 12.03
N PRO A 462 4.54 -10.07 12.33
CA PRO A 462 4.57 -11.47 11.93
C PRO A 462 3.42 -12.28 12.55
N SER A 463 3.00 -11.89 13.76
CA SER A 463 1.83 -12.44 14.45
C SER A 463 0.54 -12.13 13.69
N PHE A 464 0.26 -10.88 13.32
CA PHE A 464 -0.96 -10.52 12.60
C PHE A 464 -1.01 -11.14 11.22
N TYR A 465 0.07 -11.10 10.44
CA TYR A 465 0.11 -11.74 9.13
C TYR A 465 -0.14 -13.26 9.22
N LYS A 466 0.45 -13.94 10.21
CA LYS A 466 0.22 -15.37 10.44
C LYS A 466 -1.24 -15.64 10.81
N THR A 467 -1.82 -14.87 11.72
CA THR A 467 -3.23 -14.99 12.13
C THR A 467 -4.16 -14.71 10.95
N SER A 468 -3.93 -13.66 10.17
CA SER A 468 -4.73 -13.35 8.98
C SER A 468 -4.64 -14.45 7.92
N LYS A 469 -3.47 -15.04 7.72
CA LYS A 469 -3.31 -16.18 6.80
C LYS A 469 -4.10 -17.41 7.28
N VAL A 470 -4.16 -17.66 8.59
CA VAL A 470 -4.97 -18.75 9.15
C VAL A 470 -6.45 -18.46 8.98
N ASN A 471 -6.89 -17.23 9.19
CA ASN A 471 -8.29 -16.81 9.04
C ASN A 471 -8.77 -16.87 7.58
N ILE A 472 -7.90 -16.54 6.62
CA ILE A 472 -8.19 -16.74 5.18
C ILE A 472 -8.35 -18.23 4.86
N LYS A 473 -7.48 -19.08 5.41
CA LYS A 473 -7.61 -20.55 5.26
C LYS A 473 -8.83 -21.14 5.96
N ALA A 474 -9.34 -20.49 7.00
CA ALA A 474 -10.57 -20.83 7.69
C ALA A 474 -11.82 -20.19 7.05
N ASN A 475 -11.65 -19.45 5.96
CA ASN A 475 -12.72 -18.75 5.24
C ASN A 475 -13.50 -17.72 6.09
N ARG A 476 -12.82 -17.05 7.04
CA ARG A 476 -13.42 -15.95 7.83
C ARG A 476 -13.49 -14.64 7.04
N PHE A 477 -12.40 -14.34 6.32
CA PHE A 477 -12.31 -13.25 5.36
C PHE A 477 -11.48 -13.70 4.16
N THR A 478 -11.63 -13.00 3.05
CA THR A 478 -10.96 -13.33 1.79
C THR A 478 -9.58 -12.69 1.70
N ALA A 479 -8.75 -13.21 0.80
CA ALA A 479 -7.51 -12.54 0.42
C ALA A 479 -7.76 -11.13 -0.13
N GLY A 480 -8.86 -10.92 -0.85
CA GLY A 480 -9.29 -9.61 -1.35
C GLY A 480 -9.59 -8.62 -0.24
N ASP A 481 -10.32 -9.02 0.81
CA ASP A 481 -10.59 -8.14 1.97
C ASP A 481 -9.30 -7.67 2.63
N TYR A 482 -8.34 -8.59 2.83
CA TYR A 482 -7.07 -8.27 3.47
C TYR A 482 -6.22 -7.31 2.63
N MET A 483 -6.15 -7.51 1.32
CA MET A 483 -5.41 -6.60 0.43
C MET A 483 -6.09 -5.24 0.31
N CYS A 484 -7.43 -5.19 0.26
CA CYS A 484 -8.17 -3.94 0.28
C CYS A 484 -7.93 -3.17 1.59
N ALA A 485 -7.95 -3.87 2.73
CA ALA A 485 -7.63 -3.27 4.03
C ALA A 485 -6.22 -2.67 4.08
N GLN A 486 -5.23 -3.32 3.44
CA GLN A 486 -3.87 -2.78 3.32
C GLN A 486 -3.83 -1.50 2.48
N VAL A 487 -4.48 -1.50 1.31
CA VAL A 487 -4.56 -0.31 0.45
C VAL A 487 -5.20 0.86 1.18
N ILE A 488 -6.34 0.64 1.84
CA ILE A 488 -7.03 1.67 2.62
C ILE A 488 -6.14 2.17 3.76
N ASN A 489 -5.42 1.27 4.45
CA ASN A 489 -4.49 1.67 5.50
C ASN A 489 -3.38 2.59 4.96
N VAL A 490 -2.81 2.30 3.78
CA VAL A 490 -1.82 3.19 3.15
C VAL A 490 -2.42 4.53 2.74
N ILE A 491 -3.63 4.52 2.19
CA ILE A 491 -4.32 5.75 1.78
C ILE A 491 -4.54 6.66 3.00
N LEU A 492 -5.11 6.11 4.07
CA LEU A 492 -5.39 6.84 5.30
C LEU A 492 -4.11 7.31 5.99
N GLN A 493 -3.11 6.43 6.11
CA GLN A 493 -1.96 6.71 6.95
C GLN A 493 -0.83 7.47 6.27
N LYS A 494 -0.75 7.40 4.94
CA LYS A 494 0.36 8.01 4.18
C LYS A 494 -0.16 9.04 3.18
N THR A 495 -1.11 8.68 2.31
CA THR A 495 -1.54 9.57 1.21
C THR A 495 -2.22 10.84 1.72
N LEU A 496 -3.22 10.70 2.60
CA LEU A 496 -3.95 11.84 3.14
C LEU A 496 -3.07 12.72 4.04
N VAL A 497 -2.21 12.08 4.84
CA VAL A 497 -1.26 12.79 5.72
C VAL A 497 -0.26 13.60 4.90
N LEU A 498 0.34 12.97 3.88
CA LEU A 498 1.30 13.63 2.99
C LEU A 498 0.64 14.78 2.22
N SER A 499 -0.58 14.57 1.71
CA SER A 499 -1.34 15.61 1.02
C SER A 499 -1.68 16.78 1.96
N ALA A 500 -2.14 16.52 3.18
CA ALA A 500 -2.46 17.57 4.14
C ALA A 500 -1.23 18.39 4.53
N ILE A 501 -0.10 17.73 4.82
CA ILE A 501 1.17 18.39 5.12
C ILE A 501 1.62 19.22 3.90
N SER A 502 1.56 18.67 2.69
CA SER A 502 1.95 19.41 1.48
C SER A 502 1.14 20.69 1.27
N MET A 503 -0.17 20.68 1.60
CA MET A 503 -1.02 21.87 1.53
C MET A 503 -0.65 22.90 2.59
N ILE A 504 -0.36 22.47 3.82
CA ILE A 504 0.08 23.36 4.90
C ILE A 504 1.38 24.07 4.49
N ILE A 505 2.31 23.33 3.88
CA ILE A 505 3.59 23.88 3.41
C ILE A 505 3.36 24.87 2.27
N TYR A 506 2.50 24.52 1.30
CA TYR A 506 2.17 25.40 0.18
C TYR A 506 1.64 26.75 0.65
N TRP A 507 0.65 26.74 1.55
CA TRP A 507 0.09 27.96 2.13
C TRP A 507 1.11 28.71 2.98
N GLY A 508 1.93 27.99 3.75
CA GLY A 508 3.05 28.57 4.51
C GLY A 508 4.02 29.34 3.61
N LEU A 509 4.43 28.76 2.47
CA LEU A 509 5.28 29.43 1.48
C LEU A 509 4.59 30.62 0.82
N TYR A 510 3.31 30.50 0.49
CA TYR A 510 2.56 31.59 -0.11
C TYR A 510 2.46 32.81 0.82
N PHE A 511 2.25 32.59 2.13
CA PHE A 511 2.16 33.69 3.12
C PHE A 511 3.51 34.31 3.50
N THR A 512 4.64 33.64 3.21
CA THR A 512 5.98 34.18 3.47
C THR A 512 6.54 34.99 2.32
N ILE A 513 6.02 34.87 1.10
CA ILE A 513 6.44 35.68 -0.04
C ILE A 513 6.02 37.14 0.10
N ASP A 514 6.77 38.05 -0.53
CA ASP A 514 6.45 39.47 -0.62
C ASP A 514 5.06 39.67 -1.26
N VAL A 515 4.22 40.47 -0.59
CA VAL A 515 2.85 40.78 -0.99
C VAL A 515 2.78 41.29 -2.44
N ASN A 516 3.81 41.99 -2.90
CA ASN A 516 3.84 42.53 -4.26
C ASN A 516 4.08 41.45 -5.32
N MET A 517 4.94 40.47 -5.04
CA MET A 517 5.16 39.33 -5.95
C MET A 517 3.96 38.40 -5.98
N ALA A 518 3.27 38.23 -4.84
CA ALA A 518 2.05 37.43 -4.75
C ALA A 518 0.90 38.01 -5.59
N LYS A 519 0.75 39.34 -5.64
CA LYS A 519 -0.29 40.02 -6.44
C LYS A 519 -0.13 39.83 -7.94
N GLU A 520 1.11 39.80 -8.43
CA GLU A 520 1.44 39.76 -9.86
C GLU A 520 1.65 38.33 -10.38
N ASN A 521 1.46 37.33 -9.53
CA ASN A 521 1.57 35.93 -9.89
C ASN A 521 0.30 35.46 -10.61
N THR A 522 0.44 34.96 -11.83
CA THR A 522 -0.70 34.45 -12.61
C THR A 522 -0.93 32.95 -12.43
N ILE A 523 0.01 32.26 -11.79
CA ILE A 523 -0.14 30.83 -11.48
C ILE A 523 -1.09 30.72 -10.29
N GLY A 524 -2.38 30.57 -10.59
CA GLY A 524 -3.41 30.39 -9.57
C GLY A 524 -3.17 29.17 -8.69
N HIS A 525 -3.88 29.10 -7.57
CA HIS A 525 -3.68 28.03 -6.56
C HIS A 525 -4.16 26.64 -7.01
N ILE A 526 -5.06 26.57 -8.00
CA ILE A 526 -5.69 25.32 -8.44
C ILE A 526 -4.67 24.33 -9.04
N LEU A 527 -3.76 24.83 -9.87
CA LEU A 527 -2.78 23.97 -10.55
C LEU A 527 -1.78 23.33 -9.54
N PRO A 528 -1.10 24.09 -8.66
CA PRO A 528 -0.23 23.50 -7.65
C PRO A 528 -0.97 22.55 -6.70
N THR A 529 -2.18 22.88 -6.26
CA THR A 529 -2.94 22.05 -5.31
C THR A 529 -3.30 20.69 -5.90
N ILE A 530 -3.76 20.63 -7.15
CA ILE A 530 -4.04 19.36 -7.84
C ILE A 530 -2.75 18.55 -8.02
N LEU A 531 -1.65 19.19 -8.43
CA LEU A 531 -0.38 18.50 -8.63
C LEU A 531 0.22 17.94 -7.34
N LEU A 532 0.07 18.64 -6.21
CA LEU A 532 0.50 18.15 -4.89
C LEU A 532 -0.29 16.92 -4.45
N LEU A 533 -1.59 16.88 -4.72
CA LEU A 533 -2.42 15.70 -4.48
C LEU A 533 -1.96 14.52 -5.34
N CYS A 534 -1.73 14.75 -6.65
CA CYS A 534 -1.23 13.73 -7.56
C CYS A 534 0.16 13.19 -7.15
N ALA A 535 1.08 14.08 -6.76
CA ALA A 535 2.41 13.71 -6.25
C ALA A 535 2.32 12.85 -4.99
N SER A 536 1.42 13.22 -4.07
CA SER A 536 1.18 12.47 -2.83
C SER A 536 0.65 11.06 -3.12
N CYS A 537 -0.27 10.93 -4.08
CA CYS A 537 -0.77 9.64 -4.56
C CYS A 537 0.31 8.80 -5.25
N LEU A 538 1.20 9.41 -6.02
CA LEU A 538 2.28 8.71 -6.69
C LEU A 538 3.26 8.08 -5.69
N ILE A 539 3.66 8.85 -4.67
CA ILE A 539 4.56 8.37 -3.61
C ILE A 539 3.90 7.27 -2.78
N SER A 540 2.60 7.40 -2.50
CA SER A 540 1.88 6.35 -1.78
C SER A 540 1.73 5.07 -2.60
N ALA A 541 1.66 5.15 -3.94
CA ALA A 541 1.67 3.98 -4.83
C ALA A 541 2.93 3.12 -4.62
N TYR A 542 4.11 3.75 -4.54
CA TYR A 542 5.37 3.04 -4.22
C TYR A 542 5.36 2.46 -2.80
N SER A 543 4.70 3.12 -1.86
CA SER A 543 4.51 2.58 -0.52
C SER A 543 3.62 1.33 -0.51
N ILE A 544 2.53 1.31 -1.30
CA ILE A 544 1.67 0.13 -1.49
C ILE A 544 2.47 -1.03 -2.09
N MET A 545 3.33 -0.76 -3.09
CA MET A 545 4.21 -1.77 -3.68
C MET A 545 5.08 -2.44 -2.61
N MET A 546 5.71 -1.65 -1.73
CA MET A 546 6.52 -2.18 -0.63
C MET A 546 5.68 -3.00 0.35
N GLU A 547 4.46 -2.58 0.67
CA GLU A 547 3.57 -3.35 1.55
C GLU A 547 3.09 -4.67 0.94
N PHE A 548 2.93 -4.72 -0.39
CA PHE A 548 2.65 -5.96 -1.11
C PHE A 548 3.87 -6.88 -1.27
N ALA A 549 5.08 -6.32 -1.20
CA ALA A 549 6.29 -7.13 -1.30
C ALA A 549 6.36 -8.15 -0.15
N PRO A 550 6.67 -9.43 -0.45
CA PRO A 550 6.65 -10.54 0.52
C PRO A 550 7.91 -10.57 1.40
N ILE A 551 8.36 -9.40 1.85
CA ILE A 551 9.64 -9.23 2.53
C ILE A 551 9.47 -9.61 4.00
N PRO A 552 10.32 -10.50 4.55
CA PRO A 552 10.35 -10.74 5.99
C PRO A 552 10.64 -9.42 6.71
N ILE A 553 9.93 -9.13 7.81
CA ILE A 553 10.00 -7.82 8.47
C ILE A 553 11.44 -7.37 8.82
N ARG A 554 12.34 -8.32 9.10
CA ARG A 554 13.76 -8.09 9.39
C ARG A 554 14.52 -7.47 8.21
N TRP A 555 14.13 -7.81 6.98
CA TRP A 555 14.72 -7.32 5.75
C TRP A 555 13.97 -6.11 5.18
N PHE A 556 12.80 -5.77 5.74
CA PHE A 556 11.96 -4.71 5.19
C PHE A 556 12.65 -3.35 5.24
N SER A 557 13.16 -2.95 6.41
CA SER A 557 13.88 -1.68 6.57
C SER A 557 15.16 -1.64 5.73
N PHE A 558 15.89 -2.77 5.66
CA PHE A 558 17.09 -2.89 4.85
C PHE A 558 16.81 -2.75 3.35
N ILE A 559 15.81 -3.46 2.82
CA ILE A 559 15.43 -3.37 1.40
C ILE A 559 14.83 -1.98 1.10
N GLY A 560 14.03 -1.42 2.01
CA GLY A 560 13.53 -0.06 1.91
C GLY A 560 14.67 0.97 1.85
N PHE A 561 15.71 0.81 2.68
CA PHE A 561 16.90 1.66 2.63
C PHE A 561 17.65 1.54 1.30
N PHE A 562 17.89 0.32 0.81
CA PHE A 562 18.53 0.11 -0.50
C PHE A 562 17.70 0.66 -1.65
N TYR A 563 16.37 0.55 -1.59
CA TYR A 563 15.46 1.17 -2.55
C TYR A 563 15.61 2.69 -2.56
N VAL A 564 15.56 3.33 -1.38
CA VAL A 564 15.77 4.77 -1.24
C VAL A 564 17.15 5.18 -1.75
N LEU A 565 18.20 4.44 -1.39
CA LEU A 565 19.56 4.75 -1.82
C LEU A 565 19.69 4.70 -3.34
N THR A 566 19.20 3.63 -3.97
CA THR A 566 19.40 3.37 -5.41
C THR A 566 18.46 4.16 -6.32
N ILE A 567 17.19 4.32 -5.95
CA ILE A 567 16.17 4.95 -6.79
C ILE A 567 15.98 6.44 -6.45
N GLN A 568 16.25 6.86 -5.21
CA GLN A 568 16.01 8.25 -4.80
C GLN A 568 17.31 9.05 -4.62
N ILE A 569 18.27 8.56 -3.83
CA ILE A 569 19.46 9.36 -3.45
C ILE A 569 20.54 9.36 -4.54
N ILE A 570 20.96 8.18 -5.01
CA ILE A 570 22.02 8.06 -6.02
C ILE A 570 21.71 8.88 -7.28
N PRO A 571 20.49 8.85 -7.84
CA PRO A 571 20.21 9.60 -9.06
C PRO A 571 20.35 11.12 -8.91
N ILE A 572 20.03 11.64 -7.73
CA ILE A 572 20.16 13.06 -7.37
C ILE A 572 21.61 13.46 -7.18
N LEU A 573 22.39 12.64 -6.47
CA LEU A 573 23.83 12.87 -6.30
C LEU A 573 24.56 12.86 -7.64
N LEU A 574 24.20 11.93 -8.52
CA LEU A 574 24.74 11.86 -9.88
C LEU A 574 24.35 13.08 -10.71
N LYS A 575 23.12 13.62 -10.54
CA LYS A 575 22.66 14.80 -11.29
C LYS A 575 23.56 15.99 -10.98
N HIS A 576 23.77 16.24 -9.69
CA HIS A 576 24.61 17.33 -9.23
C HIS A 576 26.07 17.17 -9.67
N ARG A 577 26.59 15.93 -9.68
CA ARG A 577 28.00 15.67 -9.98
C ARG A 577 28.33 15.70 -11.48
N PHE A 578 27.43 15.23 -12.34
CA PHE A 578 27.73 14.98 -13.76
C PHE A 578 27.03 15.93 -14.73
N LEU A 579 25.85 16.45 -14.40
CA LEU A 579 25.06 17.28 -15.32
C LEU A 579 25.28 18.78 -15.12
N GLU A 580 25.54 19.24 -13.90
CA GLU A 580 25.59 20.69 -13.61
C GLU A 580 26.99 21.31 -13.75
N ASN A 581 28.09 20.54 -13.70
CA ASN A 581 29.45 20.97 -14.04
C ASN A 581 29.82 22.42 -13.62
N THR A 582 29.34 22.87 -12.46
CA THR A 582 29.65 24.17 -11.87
C THR A 582 30.79 24.00 -10.89
N GLU A 583 31.86 24.78 -11.02
CA GLU A 583 33.03 24.79 -10.12
C GLU A 583 32.72 25.18 -8.66
N SER A 584 31.45 25.31 -8.26
CA SER A 584 31.11 25.63 -6.88
C SER A 584 29.85 24.91 -6.41
N PHE A 585 30.05 23.78 -5.74
CA PHE A 585 29.06 23.09 -4.89
C PHE A 585 28.35 24.03 -3.89
N TYR A 586 28.91 25.22 -3.63
CA TYR A 586 28.38 26.23 -2.71
C TYR A 586 27.41 27.25 -3.32
N GLN A 587 27.32 27.41 -4.66
CA GLN A 587 26.35 28.32 -5.28
C GLN A 587 24.97 27.66 -5.46
N ASP A 588 24.91 26.33 -5.61
CA ASP A 588 23.67 25.56 -5.80
C ASP A 588 23.00 25.10 -4.49
N LEU A 589 23.64 25.35 -3.34
CA LEU A 589 23.02 25.25 -2.01
C LEU A 589 21.99 26.37 -1.75
N ASP A 590 21.77 27.26 -2.71
CA ASP A 590 20.79 28.33 -2.64
C ASP A 590 19.38 27.81 -3.03
N PRO A 591 18.42 27.71 -2.09
CA PRO A 591 17.06 27.27 -2.38
C PRO A 591 16.23 28.26 -3.22
N PHE A 592 16.81 29.39 -3.61
CA PHE A 592 16.14 30.48 -4.32
C PHE A 592 16.84 30.85 -5.64
N ALA A 593 17.69 29.99 -6.19
CA ALA A 593 18.13 30.14 -7.57
C ALA A 593 16.99 29.79 -8.56
N ILE A 594 16.84 30.54 -9.65
CA ILE A 594 15.95 30.15 -10.75
C ILE A 594 16.57 28.91 -11.41
N SER A 595 15.92 27.76 -11.26
CA SER A 595 16.30 26.49 -11.86
C SER A 595 15.09 25.83 -12.52
N ILE A 596 14.88 26.13 -13.81
CA ILE A 596 13.81 25.53 -14.59
C ILE A 596 14.42 24.49 -15.53
N GLY A 597 14.17 23.21 -15.24
CA GLY A 597 14.80 22.08 -15.94
C GLY A 597 14.54 22.04 -17.46
N ILE A 598 13.48 22.68 -17.95
CA ILE A 598 13.15 22.77 -19.38
C ILE A 598 14.15 23.63 -20.18
N PHE A 599 14.82 24.58 -19.51
CA PHE A 599 15.76 25.51 -20.15
C PHE A 599 17.24 25.13 -19.90
N GLN A 600 17.50 24.05 -19.16
CA GLN A 600 18.86 23.57 -18.91
C GLN A 600 19.37 22.79 -20.14
N LEU A 601 20.36 23.34 -20.84
CA LEU A 601 21.01 22.71 -21.99
C LEU A 601 22.01 21.64 -21.53
N GLU A 602 21.81 20.39 -21.96
CA GLU A 602 22.74 19.29 -21.66
C GLU A 602 24.00 19.35 -22.54
N LYS A 603 25.20 19.23 -21.94
CA LYS A 603 26.45 18.97 -22.66
C LYS A 603 26.80 17.49 -22.57
N VAL A 604 26.34 16.69 -23.54
CA VAL A 604 26.50 15.21 -23.56
C VAL A 604 27.97 14.78 -23.44
N ASP A 605 28.90 15.52 -24.05
CA ASP A 605 30.34 15.23 -24.00
C ASP A 605 30.95 15.43 -22.61
N SER A 606 30.41 16.34 -21.78
CA SER A 606 30.95 16.55 -20.42
C SER A 606 30.56 15.43 -19.46
N ILE A 607 29.42 14.79 -19.67
CA ILE A 607 28.94 13.67 -18.83
C ILE A 607 29.80 12.42 -19.08
N LYS A 608 30.04 12.07 -20.35
CA LYS A 608 30.91 10.93 -20.72
C LYS A 608 32.33 11.13 -20.20
N ASN A 609 32.89 12.33 -20.42
CA ASN A 609 34.24 12.66 -19.96
C ASN A 609 34.33 12.73 -18.43
N GLY A 610 33.30 13.22 -17.74
CA GLY A 610 33.24 13.23 -16.27
C GLY A 610 33.19 11.82 -15.67
N ILE A 611 32.41 10.90 -16.25
CA ILE A 611 32.33 9.51 -15.78
C ILE A 611 33.66 8.77 -16.02
N LEU A 612 34.29 8.96 -17.19
CA LEU A 612 35.60 8.39 -17.51
C LEU A 612 36.72 8.92 -16.59
N ALA A 613 36.70 10.22 -16.27
CA ALA A 613 37.61 10.83 -15.32
C ALA A 613 37.44 10.29 -13.90
N CYS A 614 36.21 10.01 -13.47
CA CYS A 614 35.93 9.46 -12.14
C CYS A 614 36.32 7.97 -11.99
N LEU A 615 36.43 7.23 -13.10
CA LEU A 615 36.84 5.82 -13.15
C LEU A 615 38.34 5.63 -13.44
N SER A 616 39.09 6.72 -13.65
CA SER A 616 40.53 6.70 -13.94
C SER A 616 40.91 5.88 -15.19
N MET A 617 40.04 5.81 -16.19
CA MET A 617 40.21 4.98 -17.40
C MET A 617 40.75 5.79 -18.58
N VAL A 618 41.71 5.23 -19.34
CA VAL A 618 42.27 5.84 -20.55
C VAL A 618 41.37 5.55 -21.76
N GLN A 619 41.26 6.51 -22.70
CA GLN A 619 40.35 6.49 -23.86
C GLN A 619 40.39 5.22 -24.75
N PHE A 620 41.44 4.39 -24.68
CA PHE A 620 41.64 3.23 -25.58
C PHE A 620 40.88 1.96 -25.18
N ASP A 621 40.59 1.72 -23.89
CA ASP A 621 39.82 0.54 -23.42
C ASP A 621 38.30 0.70 -23.57
N ALA A 622 37.87 1.85 -24.10
CA ALA A 622 36.53 2.35 -23.89
C ALA A 622 35.49 1.89 -24.93
N PHE A 623 35.85 1.22 -26.04
CA PHE A 623 34.88 0.92 -27.11
C PHE A 623 33.69 0.02 -26.66
N TYR A 624 33.97 -1.10 -25.97
CA TYR A 624 32.91 -1.96 -25.42
C TYR A 624 32.25 -1.35 -24.18
N ILE A 625 32.99 -0.52 -23.43
CA ILE A 625 32.46 0.20 -22.26
C ILE A 625 31.52 1.33 -22.72
N PHE A 626 31.77 1.97 -23.86
CA PHE A 626 30.98 3.09 -24.39
C PHE A 626 29.55 2.68 -24.68
N ALA A 627 29.32 1.50 -25.27
CA ALA A 627 27.96 1.00 -25.51
C ALA A 627 27.20 0.71 -24.19
N CYS A 628 27.88 0.07 -23.22
CA CYS A 628 27.32 -0.16 -21.89
C CYS A 628 27.08 1.15 -21.11
N LEU A 629 27.98 2.12 -21.26
CA LEU A 629 27.92 3.44 -20.65
C LEU A 629 26.80 4.28 -21.27
N ASP A 630 26.58 4.18 -22.58
CA ASP A 630 25.45 4.80 -23.27
C ASP A 630 24.11 4.22 -22.82
N TYR A 631 24.03 2.90 -22.65
CA TYR A 631 22.84 2.27 -22.08
C TYR A 631 22.62 2.69 -20.61
N ALA A 632 23.69 2.74 -19.80
CA ALA A 632 23.63 3.18 -18.41
C ALA A 632 23.23 4.66 -18.27
N ILE A 633 23.76 5.54 -19.13
CA ILE A 633 23.39 6.96 -19.18
C ILE A 633 21.93 7.10 -19.60
N THR A 634 21.48 6.35 -20.61
CA THR A 634 20.08 6.38 -21.06
C THR A 634 19.13 5.90 -19.96
N ALA A 635 19.47 4.79 -19.29
CA ALA A 635 18.71 4.28 -18.15
C ALA A 635 18.69 5.28 -16.97
N TYR A 636 19.83 5.91 -16.69
CA TYR A 636 19.95 6.95 -15.68
C TYR A 636 19.07 8.17 -16.01
N LYS A 637 19.13 8.68 -17.25
CA LYS A 637 18.28 9.78 -17.73
C LYS A 637 16.80 9.46 -17.57
N ALA A 638 16.38 8.25 -17.95
CA ALA A 638 15.01 7.80 -17.76
C ALA A 638 14.62 7.75 -16.26
N LEU A 639 15.52 7.28 -15.40
CA LEU A 639 15.30 7.18 -13.96
C LEU A 639 15.17 8.57 -13.31
N VAL A 640 16.00 9.54 -13.68
CA VAL A 640 15.89 10.92 -13.20
C VAL A 640 14.66 11.62 -13.77
N ARG A 641 14.38 11.46 -15.06
CA ARG A 641 13.23 12.08 -15.74
C ARG A 641 11.90 11.66 -15.12
N TYR A 642 11.75 10.38 -14.83
CA TYR A 642 10.51 9.80 -14.31
C TYR A 642 10.59 9.44 -12.82
N ASN A 643 11.50 10.07 -12.07
CA ASN A 643 11.55 9.90 -10.63
C ASN A 643 10.30 10.48 -9.97
N PRO A 644 9.57 9.74 -9.11
CA PRO A 644 8.36 10.24 -8.47
C PRO A 644 8.56 11.52 -7.64
N CYS A 645 9.75 11.75 -7.08
CA CYS A 645 10.06 12.96 -6.31
C CYS A 645 10.05 14.23 -7.17
N PHE A 646 10.34 14.11 -8.47
CA PHE A 646 10.34 15.23 -9.42
C PHE A 646 9.03 15.39 -10.21
N PHE A 647 8.03 14.54 -9.94
CA PHE A 647 6.73 14.64 -10.63
C PHE A 647 6.13 16.04 -10.53
N PHE A 648 6.08 16.60 -9.31
CA PHE A 648 5.50 17.92 -9.09
C PHE A 648 6.25 19.02 -9.85
N SER A 649 7.59 19.06 -9.75
CA SER A 649 8.40 20.10 -10.41
C SER A 649 8.39 19.98 -11.93
N HIS A 650 8.51 18.77 -12.48
CA HIS A 650 8.50 18.55 -13.93
C HIS A 650 7.14 18.85 -14.57
N ILE A 651 6.03 18.46 -13.94
CA ILE A 651 4.69 18.72 -14.50
C ILE A 651 4.28 20.17 -14.29
N LEU A 652 4.62 20.79 -13.15
CA LEU A 652 4.34 22.21 -12.91
C LEU A 652 5.04 23.08 -13.95
N THR A 653 6.33 22.85 -14.20
CA THR A 653 7.10 23.60 -15.21
C THR A 653 6.51 23.46 -16.62
N LYS A 654 6.19 22.22 -17.04
CA LYS A 654 5.57 21.97 -18.36
C LYS A 654 4.19 22.61 -18.50
N MET A 655 3.33 22.49 -17.49
CA MET A 655 1.99 23.10 -17.51
C MET A 655 2.07 24.62 -17.50
N SER A 656 2.96 25.21 -16.69
CA SER A 656 3.19 26.65 -16.66
C SER A 656 3.74 27.17 -18.00
N PHE A 657 4.57 26.40 -18.69
CA PHE A 657 5.05 26.76 -20.03
C PHE A 657 3.93 26.68 -21.08
N TYR A 658 3.16 25.59 -21.08
CA TYR A 658 2.03 25.38 -21.99
C TYR A 658 0.93 26.44 -21.86
N LEU A 659 0.62 26.86 -20.63
CA LEU A 659 -0.34 27.94 -20.35
C LEU A 659 0.22 29.34 -20.66
N GLY A 660 1.48 29.45 -21.10
CA GLY A 660 2.12 30.73 -21.42
C GLY A 660 2.58 31.55 -20.21
N HIS A 661 2.47 31.03 -18.99
CA HIS A 661 2.85 31.77 -17.78
C HIS A 661 4.35 32.05 -17.66
N ILE A 662 5.20 31.22 -18.29
CA ILE A 662 6.67 31.33 -18.27
C ILE A 662 7.29 31.40 -19.68
N ARG A 663 6.51 31.75 -20.71
CA ARG A 663 7.03 31.84 -22.08
C ARG A 663 7.59 33.24 -22.33
N LEU A 664 8.89 33.33 -22.62
CA LEU A 664 9.57 34.57 -23.03
C LEU A 664 9.84 34.53 -24.53
N ASN A 665 9.19 35.41 -25.30
CA ASN A 665 9.50 35.64 -26.71
C ASN A 665 10.56 36.75 -26.82
N THR A 666 11.78 36.36 -27.18
CA THR A 666 12.95 37.27 -27.23
C THR A 666 12.98 38.19 -28.45
N GLU A 667 12.27 37.86 -29.54
CA GLU A 667 12.25 38.66 -30.77
C GLU A 667 11.51 40.00 -30.62
N GLU A 668 10.56 40.09 -29.69
CA GLU A 668 9.76 41.30 -29.44
C GLU A 668 10.43 42.30 -28.48
N PHE A 669 11.42 41.86 -27.70
CA PHE A 669 12.02 42.66 -26.63
C PHE A 669 13.46 43.12 -26.98
N LYS A 670 13.60 43.96 -28.02
CA LYS A 670 14.85 44.68 -28.30
C LYS A 670 14.82 46.06 -27.65
N LEU A 671 15.12 46.13 -26.35
CA LEU A 671 15.42 47.40 -25.69
C LEU A 671 16.81 47.88 -26.13
N ASN A 672 16.85 48.86 -27.03
CA ASN A 672 18.09 49.58 -27.37
C ASN A 672 18.17 50.85 -26.49
N ILE A 673 18.40 50.67 -25.18
CA ILE A 673 18.48 51.75 -24.17
C ILE A 673 19.70 52.67 -24.36
N SER A 674 20.63 52.32 -25.27
CA SER A 674 21.91 53.01 -25.44
C SER A 674 21.84 54.45 -25.93
N LYS A 675 20.68 54.95 -26.43
CA LYS A 675 20.60 56.31 -27.02
C LYS A 675 19.81 57.34 -26.23
N VAL A 676 18.99 56.93 -25.25
CA VAL A 676 17.98 57.84 -24.66
C VAL A 676 18.44 58.49 -23.35
N GLU A 677 19.36 57.89 -22.60
CA GLU A 677 19.71 58.40 -21.25
C GLU A 677 21.16 58.84 -21.06
N GLU A 678 22.10 58.44 -21.93
CA GLU A 678 23.54 58.68 -21.74
C GLU A 678 23.93 60.18 -21.79
N TRP A 679 23.12 61.02 -22.46
CA TRP A 679 23.35 62.47 -22.55
C TRP A 679 22.69 63.29 -21.43
N HIS A 680 21.61 62.80 -20.81
CA HIS A 680 20.79 63.64 -19.92
C HIS A 680 21.20 63.62 -18.44
N ILE A 681 21.98 62.63 -18.03
CA ILE A 681 22.41 62.49 -16.63
C ILE A 681 23.63 63.37 -16.34
N LYS A 682 24.45 63.69 -17.36
CA LYS A 682 25.58 64.63 -17.24
C LYS A 682 25.13 66.07 -16.96
N ASP A 683 23.95 66.48 -17.44
CA ASP A 683 23.52 67.89 -17.41
C ASP A 683 22.83 68.25 -16.09
N GLN A 684 22.09 67.32 -15.47
CA GLN A 684 21.42 67.57 -14.18
C GLN A 684 22.38 67.57 -12.98
N THR A 685 23.49 66.82 -13.03
CA THR A 685 24.50 66.82 -11.95
C THR A 685 25.26 68.15 -11.85
N LEU A 686 25.38 68.89 -12.96
CA LEU A 686 26.09 70.18 -13.00
C LEU A 686 25.26 71.34 -12.41
N ILE A 687 23.93 71.24 -12.53
CA ILE A 687 23.00 72.30 -12.10
C ILE A 687 22.65 72.17 -10.61
N SER A 688 22.64 70.97 -10.02
CA SER A 688 22.32 70.78 -8.60
C SER A 688 23.51 71.00 -7.64
N LEU A 689 24.75 71.03 -8.15
CA LEU A 689 25.96 71.21 -7.33
C LEU A 689 26.32 72.67 -7.06
N TYR A 690 25.72 73.63 -7.76
CA TYR A 690 26.08 75.05 -7.64
C TYR A 690 25.19 75.88 -6.69
N ASN A 691 24.11 75.30 -6.14
CA ASN A 691 23.03 76.10 -5.54
C ASN A 691 22.89 76.08 -4.01
N ASP A 692 23.69 75.34 -3.23
CA ASP A 692 23.59 75.42 -1.77
C ASP A 692 24.93 75.70 -1.08
N SER A 693 25.04 76.95 -0.62
CA SER A 693 26.09 77.47 0.25
C SER A 693 25.83 77.07 1.70
N LEU A 694 26.63 76.17 2.27
CA LEU A 694 26.70 75.97 3.72
C LEU A 694 28.17 75.79 4.19
N PRO A 695 28.58 76.46 5.29
CA PRO A 695 29.94 76.41 5.81
C PRO A 695 30.08 75.20 6.74
N VAL A 696 30.85 74.20 6.34
CA VAL A 696 31.15 73.02 7.17
C VAL A 696 32.66 72.80 7.18
N SER A 697 33.22 72.47 8.36
CA SER A 697 34.66 72.42 8.61
C SER A 697 35.38 71.38 7.73
N PRO A 698 36.69 71.58 7.42
CA PRO A 698 37.44 70.71 6.49
C PRO A 698 37.47 69.23 6.92
N ALA A 699 37.47 68.97 8.23
CA ALA A 699 37.51 67.62 8.79
C ALA A 699 36.18 66.85 8.63
N ILE A 700 35.03 67.55 8.62
CA ILE A 700 33.72 66.95 8.29
C ILE A 700 33.59 66.76 6.77
N LYS A 701 34.26 67.60 5.98
CA LYS A 701 34.34 67.43 4.52
C LYS A 701 35.14 66.20 4.11
N GLU A 702 36.20 65.84 4.83
CA GLU A 702 36.96 64.60 4.61
C GLU A 702 36.24 63.34 5.10
N THR A 703 35.54 63.40 6.24
CA THR A 703 34.75 62.26 6.73
C THR A 703 33.45 62.06 5.95
N LEU A 704 32.82 63.14 5.46
CA LEU A 704 31.76 63.02 4.47
C LEU A 704 32.29 62.56 3.11
N MET A 705 33.51 62.93 2.69
CA MET A 705 34.10 62.40 1.44
C MET A 705 34.31 60.88 1.46
N TRP A 706 34.50 60.25 2.62
CA TRP A 706 34.58 58.78 2.72
C TRP A 706 33.21 58.08 2.73
N VAL A 707 32.15 58.78 3.14
CA VAL A 707 30.74 58.31 3.06
C VAL A 707 30.07 58.80 1.76
N SER A 708 30.73 59.69 1.02
CA SER A 708 30.33 60.27 -0.27
C SER A 708 31.35 59.99 -1.38
N PHE A 709 31.88 58.77 -1.46
CA PHE A 709 32.08 58.15 -2.76
C PHE A 709 30.70 57.60 -3.15
N GLY A 710 29.88 58.28 -3.95
CA GLY A 710 30.23 58.81 -5.27
C GLY A 710 29.84 57.72 -6.28
N GLN A 711 28.88 58.04 -7.16
CA GLN A 711 28.29 57.14 -8.18
C GLN A 711 27.20 56.17 -7.66
N CYS A 712 25.98 56.67 -7.46
CA CYS A 712 24.86 55.91 -8.04
C CYS A 712 24.99 56.08 -9.55
N ASP A 713 25.89 55.31 -10.18
CA ASP A 713 25.93 55.20 -11.62
C ASP A 713 24.56 54.66 -12.02
N THR A 714 23.73 55.52 -12.58
CA THR A 714 22.63 55.08 -13.45
C THR A 714 23.17 54.12 -14.52
N GLY A 715 24.44 54.28 -14.91
CA GLY A 715 25.22 53.28 -15.64
C GLY A 715 25.32 51.90 -14.98
N PHE A 716 25.42 51.79 -13.65
CA PHE A 716 25.47 50.53 -12.89
C PHE A 716 24.09 49.88 -12.80
N ILE A 717 23.03 50.67 -12.62
CA ILE A 717 21.64 50.19 -12.65
C ILE A 717 21.25 49.69 -14.05
N ILE A 718 21.62 50.44 -15.10
CA ILE A 718 21.45 50.06 -16.51
C ILE A 718 22.32 48.85 -16.85
N HIS A 719 23.55 48.80 -16.37
CA HIS A 719 24.46 47.67 -16.55
C HIS A 719 23.90 46.40 -15.90
N ASP A 720 23.49 46.43 -14.64
CA ASP A 720 22.91 45.27 -13.96
C ASP A 720 21.55 44.88 -14.56
N TYR A 721 20.71 45.83 -14.98
CA TYR A 721 19.46 45.55 -15.69
C TYR A 721 19.68 44.89 -17.06
N ASN A 722 20.56 45.46 -17.88
CA ASN A 722 20.92 44.91 -19.19
C ASN A 722 21.62 43.56 -19.05
N HIS A 723 22.49 43.40 -18.04
CA HIS A 723 23.13 42.13 -17.72
C HIS A 723 22.09 41.09 -17.29
N ILE A 724 21.12 41.45 -16.44
CA ILE A 724 20.05 40.54 -16.00
C ILE A 724 19.14 40.16 -17.17
N ILE A 725 18.75 41.11 -18.02
CA ILE A 725 17.97 40.81 -19.23
C ILE A 725 18.76 39.94 -20.19
N HIS A 726 20.04 40.22 -20.40
CA HIS A 726 20.91 39.40 -21.23
C HIS A 726 21.04 37.97 -20.65
N GLU A 727 21.22 37.84 -19.34
CA GLU A 727 21.29 36.55 -18.65
C GLU A 727 19.97 35.79 -18.73
N ILE A 728 18.83 36.45 -18.57
CA ILE A 728 17.51 35.83 -18.67
C ILE A 728 17.21 35.43 -20.12
N ASN A 729 17.50 36.29 -21.10
CA ASN A 729 17.27 36.02 -22.52
C ASN A 729 18.19 34.94 -23.07
N THR A 730 19.42 34.83 -22.56
CA THR A 730 20.33 33.75 -22.97
C THR A 730 19.95 32.42 -22.34
N LYS A 731 19.56 32.41 -21.06
CA LYS A 731 19.24 31.17 -20.33
C LYS A 731 17.80 30.68 -20.53
N TYR A 732 16.80 31.56 -20.57
CA TYR A 732 15.38 31.21 -20.46
C TYR A 732 14.55 31.55 -21.71
N ASN A 733 15.19 31.65 -22.88
CA ASN A 733 14.50 31.86 -24.15
C ASN A 733 13.54 30.71 -24.46
N ALA A 734 12.33 31.00 -24.95
CA ALA A 734 11.38 29.97 -25.40
C ALA A 734 11.97 29.05 -26.49
N SER A 735 12.95 29.53 -27.28
CA SER A 735 13.69 28.70 -28.24
C SER A 735 14.55 27.61 -27.61
N ASN A 736 14.96 27.80 -26.36
CA ASN A 736 15.83 26.89 -25.64
C ASN A 736 15.03 25.90 -24.78
N ALA A 737 13.69 25.92 -24.87
CA ALA A 737 12.82 25.00 -24.14
C ALA A 737 12.87 23.59 -24.75
N HIS A 738 13.45 22.65 -24.02
CA HIS A 738 13.57 21.24 -24.40
C HIS A 738 13.01 20.31 -23.32
N GLU A 739 12.76 19.07 -23.71
CA GLU A 739 12.38 18.02 -22.78
C GLU A 739 13.51 17.81 -21.74
N ILE A 740 13.14 17.62 -20.47
CA ILE A 740 14.11 17.58 -19.37
C ILE A 740 15.09 16.41 -19.58
N LEU A 741 16.39 16.72 -19.71
CA LEU A 741 17.47 15.77 -20.03
C LEU A 741 17.38 15.14 -21.44
N ASP A 742 16.68 15.79 -22.37
CA ASP A 742 16.61 15.43 -23.79
C ASP A 742 16.52 16.66 -24.67
N ASN A 743 17.69 17.16 -25.06
CA ASN A 743 17.83 18.31 -25.96
C ASN A 743 17.28 18.04 -27.38
N THR A 744 16.92 16.79 -27.75
CA THR A 744 16.43 16.50 -29.10
C THR A 744 14.95 16.83 -29.27
N HIS A 745 14.19 16.84 -28.17
CA HIS A 745 12.76 17.13 -28.17
C HIS A 745 12.50 18.58 -27.74
N SER A 746 12.26 19.47 -28.72
CA SER A 746 11.84 20.86 -28.46
C SER A 746 10.40 20.93 -27.92
N LEU A 747 10.16 21.83 -26.96
CA LEU A 747 8.85 22.07 -26.35
C LEU A 747 8.11 23.30 -26.90
N GLN A 748 8.66 24.02 -27.88
CA GLN A 748 8.10 25.28 -28.41
C GLN A 748 6.61 25.21 -28.80
N ASN A 749 6.17 24.09 -29.38
CA ASN A 749 4.80 23.83 -29.83
C ASN A 749 4.23 22.55 -29.20
N MET A 750 4.45 22.36 -27.91
CA MET A 750 4.03 21.16 -27.18
C MET A 750 2.50 21.01 -27.16
N PRO A 751 1.92 19.90 -27.65
CA PRO A 751 0.49 19.62 -27.47
C PRO A 751 0.19 19.17 -26.03
N LEU A 752 -1.02 19.43 -25.55
CA LEU A 752 -1.50 18.96 -24.24
C LEU A 752 -1.33 17.43 -24.06
N LEU A 753 -1.47 16.67 -25.15
CA LEU A 753 -1.30 15.23 -25.17
C LEU A 753 0.11 14.79 -24.71
N HIS A 754 1.15 15.58 -25.01
CA HIS A 754 2.52 15.30 -24.56
C HIS A 754 2.66 15.47 -23.05
N ILE A 755 1.95 16.44 -22.45
CA ILE A 755 1.93 16.60 -20.98
C ILE A 755 1.23 15.41 -20.33
N LEU A 756 0.07 15.00 -20.87
CA LEU A 756 -0.66 13.83 -20.39
C LEU A 756 0.17 12.54 -20.52
N TRP A 757 0.91 12.39 -21.63
CA TRP A 757 1.85 11.29 -21.81
C TRP A 757 2.97 11.32 -20.78
N SER A 758 3.55 12.50 -20.52
CA SER A 758 4.57 12.67 -19.48
C SER A 758 4.02 12.28 -18.11
N VAL A 759 2.80 12.69 -17.75
CA VAL A 759 2.12 12.28 -16.51
C VAL A 759 1.95 10.76 -16.49
N PHE A 760 1.45 10.16 -17.57
CA PHE A 760 1.26 8.72 -17.68
C PHE A 760 2.57 7.95 -17.45
N CYS A 761 3.69 8.38 -18.03
CA CYS A 761 5.00 7.74 -17.85
C CYS A 761 5.44 7.65 -16.38
N PHE A 762 5.14 8.64 -15.54
CA PHE A 762 5.42 8.57 -14.10
C PHE A 762 4.61 7.45 -13.40
N TRP A 763 3.42 7.14 -13.90
CA TRP A 763 2.50 6.17 -13.30
C TRP A 763 2.69 4.73 -13.80
N VAL A 764 3.20 4.54 -15.03
CA VAL A 764 3.34 3.21 -15.66
C VAL A 764 4.14 2.24 -14.79
N ALA A 765 5.35 2.63 -14.37
CA ALA A 765 6.22 1.78 -13.57
C ALA A 765 5.60 1.42 -12.20
N PRO A 766 5.10 2.36 -11.38
CA PRO A 766 4.46 2.02 -10.12
C PRO A 766 3.21 1.15 -10.30
N ILE A 767 2.36 1.40 -11.31
CA ILE A 767 1.17 0.57 -11.57
C ILE A 767 1.57 -0.86 -11.91
N ALA A 768 2.56 -1.05 -12.81
CA ALA A 768 3.03 -2.37 -13.20
C ALA A 768 3.63 -3.14 -12.00
N LEU A 769 4.44 -2.48 -11.17
CA LEU A 769 5.05 -3.08 -9.99
C LEU A 769 4.02 -3.42 -8.91
N ILE A 770 3.02 -2.56 -8.69
CA ILE A 770 1.89 -2.83 -7.77
C ILE A 770 1.12 -4.06 -8.26
N ALA A 771 0.79 -4.14 -9.55
CA ALA A 771 0.07 -5.28 -10.10
C ALA A 771 0.85 -6.60 -9.90
N LEU A 772 2.16 -6.60 -10.18
CA LEU A 772 3.01 -7.78 -10.04
C LEU A 772 3.15 -8.23 -8.57
N THR A 773 3.43 -7.29 -7.67
CA THR A 773 3.54 -7.57 -6.22
C THR A 773 2.21 -7.98 -5.61
N ALA A 774 1.11 -7.36 -6.03
CA ALA A 774 -0.25 -7.71 -5.63
C ALA A 774 -0.60 -9.14 -6.05
N LEU A 775 -0.38 -9.51 -7.33
CA LEU A 775 -0.64 -10.85 -7.84
C LEU A 775 0.16 -11.92 -7.10
N TYR A 776 1.44 -11.63 -6.81
CA TYR A 776 2.29 -12.53 -6.04
C TYR A 776 1.78 -12.73 -4.61
N LYS A 777 1.48 -11.64 -3.89
CA LYS A 777 0.96 -11.69 -2.52
C LYS A 777 -0.38 -12.41 -2.46
N TYR A 778 -1.28 -12.09 -3.40
CA TYR A 778 -2.56 -12.74 -3.55
C TYR A 778 -2.39 -14.26 -3.68
N LYS A 779 -1.53 -14.72 -4.59
CA LYS A 779 -1.21 -16.15 -4.77
C LYS A 779 -0.68 -16.81 -3.49
N LYS A 780 0.12 -16.10 -2.67
CA LYS A 780 0.68 -16.60 -1.40
C LYS A 780 -0.35 -16.70 -0.27
N LEU A 781 -1.43 -15.91 -0.34
CA LEU A 781 -2.53 -15.92 0.62
C LEU A 781 -3.59 -16.99 0.34
N LEU A 782 -3.72 -17.43 -0.92
CA LEU A 782 -4.75 -18.39 -1.31
C LEU A 782 -4.67 -19.71 -0.52
N PRO A 783 -5.83 -20.26 -0.10
CA PRO A 783 -5.89 -21.58 0.50
C PRO A 783 -5.58 -22.66 -0.55
N SER A 784 -4.87 -23.71 -0.12
CA SER A 784 -4.69 -24.93 -0.92
C SER A 784 -5.89 -25.83 -0.69
N VAL A 785 -6.85 -25.78 -1.60
CA VAL A 785 -8.03 -26.64 -1.60
C VAL A 785 -7.94 -27.55 -2.82
N ARG A 786 -8.29 -28.83 -2.67
CA ARG A 786 -8.35 -29.77 -3.80
C ARG A 786 -9.78 -30.15 -4.09
N ASN A 787 -10.06 -30.40 -5.37
CA ASN A 787 -11.42 -30.77 -5.77
C ASN A 787 -11.85 -31.98 -4.97
#